data_AF-A0A7G8V1B2-F1
#
_entry.id   AF-A0A7G8V1B2-F1
#
_cell.length_a   1.000
_cell.length_b   1.000
_cell.length_c   1.000
_cell.angle_alpha   90.00
_cell.angle_beta   90.00
_cell.angle_gamma   90.00
#
_symmetry.space_group_name_H-M   'P 1'
#
loop_
_entity.id
_entity.type
_entity.pdbx_description
1 polymer ?
#
loop_
_entity_poly.entity_id
_entity_poly.type
_entity_poly.pdbx_seq_one_letter_code
_entity_poly.pdbx_strand_id
1 'polypeptide(L)'
;MLLLCIAYILTALSCNPVTEQPLNHQAHFDTIINQATTYVGNGQPKQAITYLDSVYATYPNPGVKDVFRKYESLINIYLHFEVNTSKAMLYTDSIFHLLKDKETIYKDEYANGLFFLGETLMAEKRYTEAFKVYYDGKSFAKKYLEDCSLSIFSNKLGLVRFNQEQYQKAIPYFKEAIQENRNCKPETGFDYLFIFPQTYLNTIAMCFERSREPDSAIIYYQKALDFIAFKKGLFPKRQDFISLANGVIYGNLGGIYAKINNYGQAVKYLTESIAINDRPGYEIRDAQTAKQKLVELYIGHSDFENANRLLNELQTYLSSKAGLSQTNLNIRLKWLRLKYEYFDKRKEPLMAYTYLQKFHNSRDSINKVDKELKSVDIDQAFKDTEQKYRMVLLRKDNQLKTAYLSAVLACMLLVIIILFFIWHNLKRSRRLNKQISEHNINMQRTLDSLEQSQEENARMMMIVAHDLRNPIGNITSMANLMLGENNRPKDDLEMLGMIKASGQNSLHLVNDLLKANSQREKLQKEDVDLYDLLNYCVNLLAHKAKEKNQQIMLHATHVKISLNTEKMWRVMSNLIGNAIKFSPEQATIIVKMEERPESVLITVVDHGIGIPPVIQHKIFDMFGQAKRSGTAGEQPFGLGLAISKQIIENHGGKIWVESKTNEGSSFYVELPLN
;
A
#
# COMPACT_ATOMS: atom_id res chain seq x y z
N MET A 1 3.31 -23.26 -7.04
CA MET A 1 3.55 -22.56 -5.76
C MET A 1 2.69 -21.30 -5.60
N LEU A 2 2.67 -20.39 -6.58
CA LEU A 2 1.84 -19.16 -6.53
C LEU A 2 0.32 -19.43 -6.40
N LEU A 3 -0.19 -20.44 -7.10
CA LEU A 3 -1.61 -20.87 -7.03
C LEU A 3 -1.99 -21.50 -5.68
N LEU A 4 -1.04 -22.13 -4.98
CA LEU A 4 -1.25 -22.69 -3.64
C LEU A 4 -1.28 -21.59 -2.56
N CYS A 5 -0.52 -20.50 -2.74
CA CYS A 5 -0.59 -19.33 -1.87
C CYS A 5 -1.89 -18.52 -2.04
N ILE A 6 -2.42 -18.43 -3.27
CA ILE A 6 -3.70 -17.73 -3.53
C ILE A 6 -4.88 -18.53 -2.97
N ALA A 7 -4.84 -19.87 -3.05
CA ALA A 7 -5.84 -20.73 -2.41
C ALA A 7 -5.83 -20.61 -0.88
N TYR A 8 -4.66 -20.48 -0.25
CA TYR A 8 -4.53 -20.28 1.20
C TYR A 8 -5.01 -18.90 1.67
N ILE A 9 -4.83 -17.86 0.86
CA ILE A 9 -5.33 -16.51 1.15
C ILE A 9 -6.86 -16.45 0.98
N LEU A 10 -7.42 -17.17 0.00
CA LEU A 10 -8.88 -17.24 -0.20
C LEU A 10 -9.59 -18.11 0.85
N THR A 11 -8.97 -19.19 1.36
CA THR A 11 -9.54 -19.96 2.47
C THR A 11 -9.44 -19.21 3.81
N ALA A 12 -8.37 -18.44 4.02
CA ALA A 12 -8.24 -17.55 5.19
C ALA A 12 -9.23 -16.37 5.18
N LEU A 13 -9.72 -15.94 4.01
CA LEU A 13 -10.77 -14.93 3.87
C LEU A 13 -12.20 -15.50 3.91
N SER A 14 -12.38 -16.84 3.90
CA SER A 14 -13.70 -17.48 3.92
C SER A 14 -14.17 -17.96 5.29
N CYS A 15 -13.29 -17.95 6.30
CA CYS A 15 -13.68 -18.15 7.69
C CYS A 15 -14.09 -16.82 8.33
N ASN A 16 -15.20 -16.23 7.89
CA ASN A 16 -15.99 -15.48 8.87
C ASN A 16 -16.50 -16.52 9.85
N PRO A 17 -16.17 -16.47 11.16
CA PRO A 17 -16.98 -17.18 12.11
C PRO A 17 -18.38 -16.60 11.89
N VAL A 18 -19.32 -17.46 11.48
CA VAL A 18 -20.72 -17.16 11.75
C VAL A 18 -20.77 -17.09 13.26
N THR A 19 -20.60 -15.89 13.81
CA THR A 19 -21.03 -15.61 15.16
C THR A 19 -22.53 -15.76 15.08
N GLU A 20 -23.02 -16.98 15.31
CA GLU A 20 -24.27 -17.16 16.02
C GLU A 20 -24.06 -16.46 17.37
N GLN A 21 -24.16 -15.12 17.37
CA GLN A 21 -24.44 -14.41 18.60
C GLN A 21 -25.79 -14.99 19.04
N PRO A 22 -25.88 -15.65 20.21
CA PRO A 22 -27.19 -15.98 20.75
C PRO A 22 -28.01 -14.69 20.76
N LEU A 23 -29.30 -14.74 20.41
CA LEU A 23 -30.17 -13.57 20.35
C LEU A 23 -29.96 -12.72 21.62
N ASN A 24 -29.26 -11.59 21.46
CA ASN A 24 -28.82 -10.74 22.58
C ASN A 24 -29.99 -10.11 23.33
N HIS A 25 -31.14 -10.05 22.66
CA HIS A 25 -32.39 -9.54 23.16
C HIS A 25 -33.55 -10.28 22.49
N GLN A 26 -34.57 -10.64 23.26
CA GLN A 26 -35.82 -11.17 22.74
C GLN A 26 -36.97 -10.22 23.08
N ALA A 27 -37.87 -9.98 22.12
CA ALA A 27 -38.95 -9.00 22.24
C ALA A 27 -39.85 -9.21 23.48
N HIS A 28 -39.96 -10.44 24.00
CA HIS A 28 -40.76 -10.70 25.20
C HIS A 28 -40.17 -10.03 26.47
N PHE A 29 -38.86 -9.75 26.51
CA PHE A 29 -38.24 -9.00 27.61
C PHE A 29 -38.69 -7.54 27.64
N ASP A 30 -39.11 -6.95 26.52
CA ASP A 30 -39.76 -5.63 26.53
C ASP A 30 -41.05 -5.66 27.33
N THR A 31 -41.87 -6.70 27.16
CA THR A 31 -43.11 -6.90 27.90
C THR A 31 -42.84 -7.04 29.40
N ILE A 32 -41.78 -7.77 29.77
CA ILE A 32 -41.36 -7.94 31.17
C ILE A 32 -40.99 -6.60 31.79
N ILE A 33 -40.12 -5.83 31.12
CA ILE A 33 -39.70 -4.52 31.61
C ILE A 33 -40.90 -3.55 31.70
N ASN A 34 -41.77 -3.52 30.68
CA ASN A 34 -42.97 -2.69 30.68
C ASN A 34 -43.93 -3.04 31.84
N GLN A 35 -44.09 -4.33 32.15
CA GLN A 35 -44.90 -4.76 33.29
C GLN A 35 -44.28 -4.30 34.62
N ALA A 36 -42.96 -4.40 34.77
CA ALA A 36 -42.25 -3.89 35.95
C ALA A 36 -42.43 -2.37 36.07
N THR A 37 -42.28 -1.62 34.97
CA THR A 37 -42.53 -0.17 34.93
C THR A 37 -43.98 0.16 35.31
N THR A 38 -44.95 -0.66 34.92
CA THR A 38 -46.36 -0.49 35.29
C THR A 38 -46.56 -0.64 36.80
N TYR A 39 -45.94 -1.65 37.43
CA TYR A 39 -45.97 -1.79 38.90
C TYR A 39 -45.39 -0.56 39.60
N VAL A 40 -44.26 -0.05 39.11
CA VAL A 40 -43.65 1.18 39.65
C VAL A 40 -44.60 2.37 39.48
N GLY A 41 -45.19 2.55 38.29
CA GLY A 41 -46.18 3.60 38.00
C GLY A 41 -47.41 3.54 38.90
N ASN A 42 -47.82 2.35 39.32
CA ASN A 42 -48.92 2.12 40.27
C ASN A 42 -48.50 2.26 41.74
N GLY A 43 -47.26 2.69 42.02
CA GLY A 43 -46.75 2.87 43.38
C GLY A 43 -46.44 1.55 44.10
N GLN A 44 -46.10 0.50 43.35
CA GLN A 44 -45.77 -0.84 43.83
C GLN A 44 -44.31 -1.24 43.47
N PRO A 45 -43.28 -0.46 43.85
CA PRO A 45 -41.88 -0.73 43.49
C PRO A 45 -41.37 -2.08 43.99
N LYS A 46 -41.75 -2.51 45.20
CA LYS A 46 -41.38 -3.84 45.73
C LYS A 46 -41.94 -4.99 44.90
N GLN A 47 -43.16 -4.85 44.40
CA GLN A 47 -43.78 -5.85 43.54
C GLN A 47 -43.06 -5.91 42.18
N ALA A 48 -42.62 -4.77 41.65
CA ALA A 48 -41.80 -4.72 40.44
C ALA A 48 -40.48 -5.48 40.63
N ILE A 49 -39.80 -5.29 41.76
CA ILE A 49 -38.55 -6.02 42.10
C ILE A 49 -38.82 -7.54 42.14
N THR A 50 -39.80 -7.98 42.94
CA THR A 50 -40.13 -9.41 43.06
C THR A 50 -40.53 -10.02 41.72
N TYR A 51 -41.28 -9.27 40.90
CA TYR A 51 -41.65 -9.69 39.56
C TYR A 51 -40.43 -9.88 38.66
N LEU A 52 -39.52 -8.89 38.59
CA LEU A 52 -38.29 -8.99 37.79
C LEU A 52 -37.42 -10.17 38.23
N ASP A 53 -37.28 -10.38 39.55
CA ASP A 53 -36.50 -11.50 40.06
C ASP A 53 -37.13 -12.85 39.73
N SER A 54 -38.44 -13.00 39.95
CA SER A 54 -39.15 -14.24 39.68
C SER A 54 -39.14 -14.60 38.20
N VAL A 55 -39.44 -13.63 37.33
CA VAL A 55 -39.50 -13.85 35.89
C VAL A 55 -38.13 -14.26 35.38
N TYR A 56 -37.08 -13.47 35.62
CA TYR A 56 -35.74 -13.79 35.12
C TYR A 56 -35.15 -15.08 35.70
N ALA A 57 -35.55 -15.51 36.91
CA ALA A 57 -35.14 -16.80 37.47
C ALA A 57 -35.73 -18.01 36.73
N THR A 58 -36.85 -17.83 36.02
CA THR A 58 -37.54 -18.92 35.29
C THR A 58 -37.09 -19.07 33.84
N TYR A 59 -36.29 -18.15 33.29
CA TYR A 59 -35.81 -18.23 31.91
C TYR A 59 -34.40 -18.84 31.84
N PRO A 60 -34.21 -19.95 31.11
CA PRO A 60 -32.88 -20.49 30.87
C PRO A 60 -32.13 -19.60 29.87
N ASN A 61 -31.01 -19.02 30.29
CA ASN A 61 -30.05 -18.25 29.48
C ASN A 61 -30.58 -16.95 28.84
N PRO A 62 -31.01 -15.95 29.63
CA PRO A 62 -31.26 -14.59 29.11
C PRO A 62 -29.99 -14.02 28.44
N GLY A 63 -30.17 -13.25 27.36
CA GLY A 63 -29.07 -12.58 26.66
C GLY A 63 -28.39 -11.52 27.55
N VAL A 64 -27.16 -11.12 27.19
CA VAL A 64 -26.41 -10.11 27.97
C VAL A 64 -27.20 -8.80 28.10
N LYS A 65 -27.85 -8.33 27.03
CA LYS A 65 -28.65 -7.10 27.07
C LYS A 65 -29.92 -7.26 27.91
N ASP A 66 -30.52 -8.46 27.92
CA ASP A 66 -31.70 -8.74 28.73
C ASP A 66 -31.38 -8.69 30.23
N VAL A 67 -30.27 -9.29 30.64
CA VAL A 67 -29.78 -9.25 32.03
C VAL A 67 -29.37 -7.83 32.43
N PHE A 68 -28.70 -7.10 31.53
CA PHE A 68 -28.35 -5.70 31.75
C PHE A 68 -29.60 -4.85 32.06
N ARG A 69 -30.66 -4.96 31.24
CA ARG A 69 -31.91 -4.21 31.42
C ARG A 69 -32.63 -4.53 32.73
N LYS A 70 -32.53 -5.79 33.21
CA LYS A 70 -32.99 -6.16 34.56
C LYS A 70 -32.25 -5.34 35.61
N TYR A 71 -30.91 -5.35 35.58
CA TYR A 71 -30.09 -4.66 36.57
C TYR A 71 -30.30 -3.15 36.52
N GLU A 72 -30.34 -2.55 35.34
CA GLU A 72 -30.70 -1.15 35.14
C GLU A 72 -32.05 -0.81 35.79
N SER A 73 -33.08 -1.63 35.56
CA SER A 73 -34.40 -1.42 36.14
C SER A 73 -34.37 -1.51 37.67
N LEU A 74 -33.64 -2.48 38.23
CA LEU A 74 -33.48 -2.64 39.67
C LEU A 74 -32.70 -1.46 40.28
N ILE A 75 -31.62 -1.01 39.66
CA ILE A 75 -30.87 0.19 40.08
C ILE A 75 -31.80 1.39 40.15
N ASN A 76 -32.57 1.64 39.09
CA ASN A 76 -33.50 2.76 39.04
C ASN A 76 -34.57 2.67 40.15
N ILE A 77 -35.13 1.49 40.40
CA ILE A 77 -36.11 1.27 41.48
C ILE A 77 -35.49 1.54 42.85
N TYR A 78 -34.29 1.01 43.10
CA TYR A 78 -33.61 1.17 44.39
C TYR A 78 -33.15 2.60 44.64
N LEU A 79 -32.68 3.32 43.63
CA LEU A 79 -32.26 4.72 43.79
C LEU A 79 -33.45 5.66 44.01
N HIS A 80 -34.52 5.53 43.21
CA HIS A 80 -35.57 6.55 43.16
C HIS A 80 -36.78 6.26 44.03
N PHE A 81 -37.06 4.99 44.35
CA PHE A 81 -38.28 4.59 45.05
C PHE A 81 -38.00 3.99 46.43
N GLU A 82 -37.10 3.01 46.51
CA GLU A 82 -36.76 2.37 47.80
C GLU A 82 -35.65 3.10 48.58
N VAL A 83 -34.94 4.04 47.93
CA VAL A 83 -33.85 4.85 48.50
C VAL A 83 -32.79 3.96 49.20
N ASN A 84 -32.37 2.88 48.52
CA ASN A 84 -31.41 1.90 49.03
C ASN A 84 -30.16 1.89 48.12
N THR A 85 -29.19 2.73 48.46
CA THR A 85 -27.95 2.91 47.66
C THR A 85 -27.09 1.65 47.65
N SER A 86 -27.04 0.89 48.76
CA SER A 86 -26.26 -0.35 48.83
C SER A 86 -26.78 -1.41 47.86
N LYS A 87 -28.10 -1.54 47.70
CA LYS A 87 -28.69 -2.44 46.69
C LYS A 87 -28.46 -1.94 45.27
N ALA A 88 -28.56 -0.63 45.03
CA ALA A 88 -28.23 -0.05 43.73
C ALA A 88 -26.76 -0.29 43.35
N MET A 89 -25.83 -0.16 44.29
CA MET A 89 -24.41 -0.47 44.07
C MET A 89 -24.18 -1.94 43.74
N LEU A 90 -24.82 -2.86 44.46
CA LEU A 90 -24.73 -4.30 44.17
C LEU A 90 -25.12 -4.64 42.72
N TYR A 91 -26.20 -4.07 42.21
CA TYR A 91 -26.62 -4.30 40.82
C TYR A 91 -25.75 -3.56 39.81
N THR A 92 -25.16 -2.43 40.19
CA THR A 92 -24.13 -1.74 39.39
C THR A 92 -22.87 -2.61 39.25
N ASP A 93 -22.39 -3.20 40.34
CA ASP A 93 -21.27 -4.15 40.32
C ASP A 93 -21.62 -5.38 39.46
N SER A 94 -22.87 -5.83 39.51
CA SER A 94 -23.36 -6.94 38.69
C SER A 94 -23.34 -6.60 37.18
N ILE A 95 -23.60 -5.36 36.79
CA ILE A 95 -23.44 -4.89 35.40
C ILE A 95 -21.96 -5.00 34.98
N PHE A 96 -21.02 -4.51 35.79
CA PHE A 96 -19.60 -4.59 35.42
C PHE A 96 -19.07 -6.03 35.41
N HIS A 97 -19.59 -6.89 36.28
CA HIS A 97 -19.29 -8.32 36.23
C HIS A 97 -19.82 -8.97 34.94
N LEU A 98 -21.05 -8.66 34.55
CA LEU A 98 -21.69 -9.15 33.34
C LEU A 98 -20.93 -8.75 32.06
N LEU A 99 -20.39 -7.53 32.04
CA LEU A 99 -19.74 -6.93 30.88
C LEU A 99 -18.21 -7.11 30.85
N LYS A 100 -17.64 -7.73 31.88
CA LYS A 100 -16.19 -7.93 32.00
C LYS A 100 -15.63 -8.64 30.76
N ASP A 101 -14.56 -8.07 30.21
CA ASP A 101 -13.86 -8.53 29.00
C ASP A 101 -14.71 -8.44 27.71
N LYS A 102 -15.88 -7.78 27.76
CA LYS A 102 -16.83 -7.61 26.65
C LYS A 102 -17.26 -6.14 26.47
N GLU A 103 -16.54 -5.20 27.06
CA GLU A 103 -16.88 -3.77 27.11
C GLU A 103 -16.96 -3.17 25.70
N THR A 104 -16.08 -3.61 24.79
CA THR A 104 -16.07 -3.14 23.40
C THR A 104 -17.09 -3.84 22.50
N ILE A 105 -17.69 -4.94 22.96
CA ILE A 105 -18.79 -5.64 22.28
C ILE A 105 -20.12 -5.00 22.67
N TYR A 106 -20.31 -4.74 23.98
CA TYR A 106 -21.50 -4.14 24.57
C TYR A 106 -21.23 -2.70 25.00
N LYS A 107 -20.85 -1.86 24.03
CA LYS A 107 -20.37 -0.49 24.28
C LYS A 107 -21.45 0.38 24.91
N ASP A 108 -22.69 0.27 24.44
CA ASP A 108 -23.83 1.03 24.95
C ASP A 108 -24.12 0.64 26.40
N GLU A 109 -24.18 -0.66 26.68
CA GLU A 109 -24.41 -1.18 28.03
C GLU A 109 -23.27 -0.81 28.98
N TYR A 110 -22.01 -0.82 28.53
CA TYR A 110 -20.88 -0.41 29.35
C TYR A 110 -20.90 1.09 29.67
N ALA A 111 -21.20 1.93 28.67
CA ALA A 111 -21.38 3.36 28.90
C ALA A 111 -22.55 3.63 29.88
N ASN A 112 -23.70 2.98 29.69
CA ASN A 112 -24.83 3.10 30.61
C ASN A 112 -24.50 2.55 32.01
N GLY A 113 -23.67 1.50 32.12
CA GLY A 113 -23.13 1.01 33.40
C GLY A 113 -22.31 2.09 34.13
N LEU A 114 -21.44 2.81 33.42
CA LEU A 114 -20.71 3.96 33.98
C LEU A 114 -21.66 5.10 34.38
N PHE A 115 -22.71 5.35 33.61
CA PHE A 115 -23.74 6.31 33.98
C PHE A 115 -24.40 5.92 35.32
N PHE A 116 -24.87 4.68 35.48
CA PHE A 116 -25.51 4.21 36.70
C PHE A 116 -24.57 4.12 37.90
N LEU A 117 -23.28 3.83 37.68
CA LEU A 117 -22.26 3.94 38.71
C LEU A 117 -22.13 5.38 39.20
N GLY A 118 -22.09 6.34 38.27
CA GLY A 118 -22.11 7.75 38.62
C GLY A 118 -23.36 8.12 39.43
N GLU A 119 -24.56 7.71 39.00
CA GLU A 119 -25.81 7.98 39.74
C GLU A 119 -25.81 7.38 41.15
N THR A 120 -25.31 6.15 41.29
CA THR A 120 -25.23 5.48 42.60
C THR A 120 -24.22 6.19 43.50
N LEU A 121 -23.05 6.56 42.99
CA LEU A 121 -22.05 7.34 43.72
C LEU A 121 -22.57 8.72 44.12
N MET A 122 -23.36 9.37 43.26
CA MET A 122 -24.05 10.62 43.60
C MET A 122 -25.02 10.43 44.76
N ALA A 123 -25.82 9.35 44.75
CA ALA A 123 -26.74 9.02 45.83
C ALA A 123 -26.01 8.67 47.14
N GLU A 124 -24.82 8.06 47.06
CA GLU A 124 -23.91 7.82 48.20
C GLU A 124 -23.15 9.08 48.65
N LYS A 125 -23.38 10.24 48.02
CA LYS A 125 -22.68 11.51 48.27
C LYS A 125 -21.17 11.47 47.94
N ARG A 126 -20.72 10.54 47.10
CA ARG A 126 -19.32 10.38 46.66
C ARG A 126 -19.05 11.18 45.37
N TYR A 127 -19.22 12.50 45.45
CA TYR A 127 -19.27 13.40 44.29
C TYR A 127 -18.00 13.41 43.44
N THR A 128 -16.82 13.35 44.06
CA THR A 128 -15.53 13.33 43.35
C THR A 128 -15.40 12.08 42.49
N GLU A 129 -15.81 10.93 43.03
CA GLU A 129 -15.76 9.65 42.32
C GLU A 129 -16.82 9.61 41.21
N ALA A 130 -18.04 10.08 41.49
CA ALA A 130 -19.09 10.21 40.49
C ALA A 130 -18.64 11.08 39.30
N PHE A 131 -18.04 12.25 39.57
CA PHE A 131 -17.52 13.14 38.54
C PHE A 131 -16.46 12.47 37.68
N LYS A 132 -15.51 11.75 38.30
CA LYS A 132 -14.51 10.97 37.57
C LYS A 132 -15.16 9.91 36.70
N VAL A 133 -16.12 9.15 37.23
CA VAL A 133 -16.84 8.11 36.49
C VAL A 133 -17.62 8.70 35.31
N TYR A 134 -18.27 9.85 35.46
CA TYR A 134 -18.92 10.54 34.33
C TYR A 134 -17.91 10.99 33.27
N TYR A 135 -16.71 11.43 33.67
CA TYR A 135 -15.62 11.72 32.73
C TYR A 135 -15.14 10.47 31.98
N ASP A 136 -14.95 9.37 32.72
CA ASP A 136 -14.54 8.08 32.15
C ASP A 136 -15.61 7.57 31.16
N GLY A 137 -16.90 7.68 31.52
CA GLY A 137 -18.03 7.38 30.66
C GLY A 137 -18.09 8.25 29.41
N LYS A 138 -17.92 9.58 29.55
CA LYS A 138 -17.81 10.50 28.41
C LYS A 138 -16.65 10.14 27.48
N SER A 139 -15.49 9.82 28.06
CA SER A 139 -14.29 9.42 27.31
C SER A 139 -14.51 8.12 26.54
N PHE A 140 -15.14 7.14 27.19
CA PHE A 140 -15.51 5.87 26.58
C PHE A 140 -16.50 6.07 25.42
N ALA A 141 -17.58 6.83 25.66
CA ALA A 141 -18.58 7.16 24.65
C ALA A 141 -17.92 7.84 23.44
N LYS A 142 -17.06 8.84 23.67
CA LYS A 142 -16.33 9.54 22.59
C LYS A 142 -15.48 8.61 21.73
N LYS A 143 -14.91 7.56 22.34
CA LYS A 143 -13.98 6.66 21.67
C LYS A 143 -14.70 5.55 20.89
N TYR A 144 -15.83 5.07 21.40
CA TYR A 144 -16.44 3.83 20.93
C TYR A 144 -17.86 3.96 20.39
N LEU A 145 -18.57 5.03 20.74
CA LEU A 145 -19.95 5.29 20.32
C LEU A 145 -19.97 6.37 19.24
N GLU A 146 -20.86 6.18 18.25
CA GLU A 146 -21.06 7.13 17.13
C GLU A 146 -22.30 8.01 17.33
N ASP A 147 -22.95 7.91 18.49
CA ASP A 147 -24.27 8.47 18.76
C ASP A 147 -24.24 9.60 19.81
N CYS A 148 -25.43 10.01 20.22
CA CYS A 148 -25.64 11.12 21.15
C CYS A 148 -25.44 10.75 22.62
N SER A 149 -24.99 9.54 22.93
CA SER A 149 -24.75 9.07 24.29
C SER A 149 -23.69 9.89 25.02
N LEU A 150 -22.91 10.73 24.33
CA LEU A 150 -22.03 11.73 24.94
C LEU A 150 -22.79 12.76 25.80
N SER A 151 -23.98 13.17 25.35
CA SER A 151 -24.72 14.29 25.94
C SER A 151 -25.13 14.02 27.39
N ILE A 152 -25.46 12.77 27.71
CA ILE A 152 -25.90 12.39 29.06
C ILE A 152 -24.77 12.61 30.06
N PHE A 153 -23.52 12.29 29.71
CA PHE A 153 -22.37 12.48 30.59
C PHE A 153 -22.04 13.96 30.76
N SER A 154 -22.06 14.75 29.68
CA SER A 154 -21.89 16.20 29.77
C SER A 154 -22.95 16.82 30.69
N ASN A 155 -24.21 16.41 30.54
CA ASN A 155 -25.28 16.82 31.45
C ASN A 155 -25.00 16.43 32.91
N LYS A 156 -24.55 15.19 33.17
CA LYS A 156 -24.24 14.75 34.53
C LYS A 156 -23.08 15.52 35.15
N LEU A 157 -22.01 15.80 34.39
CA LEU A 157 -20.92 16.69 34.84
C LEU A 157 -21.43 18.09 35.20
N GLY A 158 -22.36 18.63 34.41
CA GLY A 158 -23.07 19.87 34.72
C GLY A 158 -23.91 19.78 36.01
N LEU A 159 -24.68 18.69 36.18
CA LEU A 159 -25.51 18.49 37.37
C LEU A 159 -24.70 18.33 38.66
N VAL A 160 -23.51 17.72 38.60
CA VAL A 160 -22.59 17.67 39.74
C VAL A 160 -22.23 19.09 40.19
N ARG A 161 -21.85 19.97 39.24
CA ARG A 161 -21.56 21.39 39.52
C ARG A 161 -22.78 22.17 40.00
N PHE A 162 -23.95 21.88 39.42
CA PHE A 162 -25.22 22.48 39.82
C PHE A 162 -25.57 22.17 41.28
N ASN A 163 -25.39 20.91 41.70
CA ASN A 163 -25.65 20.46 43.07
C ASN A 163 -24.65 21.05 44.09
N GLN A 164 -23.47 21.46 43.63
CA GLN A 164 -22.49 22.24 44.40
C GLN A 164 -22.78 23.75 44.41
N GLU A 165 -23.94 24.18 43.89
CA GLU A 165 -24.35 25.58 43.75
C GLU A 165 -23.42 26.42 42.84
N GLN A 166 -22.58 25.77 42.03
CA GLN A 166 -21.67 26.42 41.10
C GLN A 166 -22.33 26.61 39.73
N TYR A 167 -23.48 27.30 39.73
CA TYR A 167 -24.38 27.40 38.57
C TYR A 167 -23.69 27.93 37.32
N GLN A 168 -22.89 28.99 37.43
CA GLN A 168 -22.16 29.55 36.29
C GLN A 168 -21.14 28.58 35.69
N LYS A 169 -20.49 27.75 36.52
CA LYS A 169 -19.55 26.71 36.05
C LYS A 169 -20.28 25.49 35.47
N ALA A 170 -21.55 25.28 35.80
CA ALA A 170 -22.37 24.19 35.27
C ALA A 170 -22.86 24.47 33.84
N ILE A 171 -23.18 25.73 33.52
CA ILE A 171 -23.75 26.15 32.22
C ILE A 171 -22.95 25.65 30.99
N PRO A 172 -21.60 25.74 30.95
CA PRO A 172 -20.82 25.24 29.81
C PRO A 172 -21.06 23.77 29.50
N TYR A 173 -21.20 22.92 30.53
CA TYR A 173 -21.46 21.49 30.36
C TYR A 173 -22.83 21.20 29.75
N PHE A 174 -23.87 21.92 30.17
CA PHE A 174 -25.20 21.79 29.56
C PHE A 174 -25.25 22.32 28.12
N LYS A 175 -24.52 23.40 27.81
CA LYS A 175 -24.36 23.89 26.44
C LYS A 175 -23.64 22.87 25.56
N GLU A 176 -22.61 22.23 26.08
CA GLU A 176 -21.89 21.15 25.41
C GLU A 176 -22.83 19.95 25.15
N ALA A 177 -23.63 19.54 26.13
CA ALA A 177 -24.63 18.47 25.97
C ALA A 177 -25.65 18.78 24.86
N ILE A 178 -26.10 20.04 24.74
CA ILE A 178 -26.96 20.48 23.63
C ILE A 178 -26.23 20.36 22.28
N GLN A 179 -24.96 20.74 22.24
CA GLN A 179 -24.15 20.66 21.02
C GLN A 179 -23.94 19.20 20.58
N GLU A 180 -23.66 18.31 21.53
CA GLU A 180 -23.53 16.86 21.29
C GLU A 180 -24.84 16.28 20.73
N ASN A 181 -26.01 16.82 21.12
CA ASN A 181 -27.30 16.42 20.58
C ASN A 181 -27.67 16.99 19.20
N ARG A 182 -26.95 18.00 18.68
CA ARG A 182 -27.37 18.69 17.43
C ARG A 182 -27.40 17.77 16.22
N ASN A 183 -26.50 16.80 16.17
CA ASN A 183 -26.29 15.94 15.02
C ASN A 183 -26.79 14.50 15.28
N CYS A 184 -27.68 14.31 16.27
CA CYS A 184 -28.32 13.01 16.47
C CYS A 184 -29.04 12.56 15.22
N LYS A 185 -28.81 11.30 14.84
CA LYS A 185 -29.56 10.65 13.76
C LYS A 185 -31.04 10.57 14.15
N PRO A 186 -31.98 10.66 13.20
CA PRO A 186 -33.42 10.52 13.49
C PRO A 186 -33.80 9.20 14.16
N GLU A 187 -32.99 8.15 14.03
CA GLU A 187 -33.25 6.84 14.65
C GLU A 187 -32.90 6.78 16.15
N THR A 188 -32.24 7.78 16.73
CA THR A 188 -31.77 7.72 18.14
C THR A 188 -32.88 7.80 19.18
N GLY A 189 -34.14 7.96 18.77
CA GLY A 189 -35.30 7.86 19.63
C GLY A 189 -35.71 9.16 20.33
N PHE A 190 -36.84 9.09 21.03
CA PHE A 190 -37.50 10.25 21.63
C PHE A 190 -36.65 10.96 22.69
N ASP A 191 -35.86 10.20 23.46
CA ASP A 191 -35.11 10.76 24.58
C ASP A 191 -34.03 11.74 24.09
N TYR A 192 -33.19 11.29 23.15
CA TYR A 192 -32.10 12.11 22.58
C TYR A 192 -32.60 13.24 21.67
N LEU A 193 -33.68 13.01 20.93
CA LEU A 193 -34.21 13.99 19.97
C LEU A 193 -35.14 15.02 20.61
N PHE A 194 -35.70 14.72 21.79
CA PHE A 194 -36.70 15.56 22.45
C PHE A 194 -36.42 15.78 23.94
N ILE A 195 -36.45 14.73 24.77
CA ILE A 195 -36.43 14.86 26.24
C ILE A 195 -35.15 15.55 26.73
N PHE A 196 -33.99 15.10 26.26
CA PHE A 196 -32.70 15.57 26.73
C PHE A 196 -32.43 17.03 26.32
N PRO A 197 -32.53 17.45 25.05
CA PRO A 197 -32.28 18.84 24.68
C PRO A 197 -33.17 19.85 25.41
N GLN A 198 -34.48 19.55 25.57
CA GLN A 198 -35.38 20.45 26.30
C GLN A 198 -35.03 20.52 27.79
N THR A 199 -34.66 19.37 28.39
CA THR A 199 -34.21 19.31 29.79
C THR A 199 -32.98 20.18 29.98
N TYR A 200 -31.99 20.09 29.08
CA TYR A 200 -30.76 20.86 29.19
C TYR A 200 -31.00 22.37 29.09
N LEU A 201 -31.90 22.80 28.19
CA LEU A 201 -32.30 24.21 28.08
C LEU A 201 -32.98 24.70 29.38
N ASN A 202 -33.91 23.91 29.91
CA ASN A 202 -34.57 24.20 31.19
C ASN A 202 -33.56 24.25 32.35
N THR A 203 -32.58 23.35 32.41
CA THR A 203 -31.55 23.35 33.45
C THR A 203 -30.60 24.54 33.34
N ILE A 204 -30.25 24.99 32.12
CA ILE A 204 -29.50 26.24 31.93
C ILE A 204 -30.30 27.43 32.44
N ALA A 205 -31.60 27.49 32.14
CA ALA A 205 -32.48 28.54 32.66
C ALA A 205 -32.50 28.54 34.20
N MET A 206 -32.58 27.36 34.83
CA MET A 206 -32.49 27.22 36.28
C MET A 206 -31.13 27.67 36.85
N CYS A 207 -30.03 27.47 36.11
CA CYS A 207 -28.72 28.00 36.52
C CYS A 207 -28.74 29.52 36.59
N PHE A 208 -29.22 30.19 35.53
CA PHE A 208 -29.37 31.64 35.51
C PHE A 208 -30.32 32.15 36.59
N GLU A 209 -31.46 31.47 36.80
CA GLU A 209 -32.40 31.77 37.87
C GLU A 209 -31.70 31.78 39.24
N ARG A 210 -30.93 30.73 39.53
CA ARG A 210 -30.25 30.58 40.83
C ARG A 210 -29.03 31.50 40.96
N SER A 211 -28.43 31.90 39.84
CA SER A 211 -27.43 32.96 39.74
C SER A 211 -28.00 34.37 39.84
N ARG A 212 -29.31 34.54 40.02
CA ARG A 212 -30.00 35.85 40.10
C ARG A 212 -29.91 36.66 38.79
N GLU A 213 -29.92 35.98 37.65
CA GLU A 213 -29.93 36.57 36.31
C GLU A 213 -31.28 36.29 35.62
N PRO A 214 -32.35 37.01 36.00
CA PRO A 214 -33.72 36.68 35.56
C PRO A 214 -33.91 36.83 34.05
N ASP A 215 -33.29 37.83 33.41
CA ASP A 215 -33.43 38.05 31.96
C ASP A 215 -32.88 36.86 31.17
N SER A 216 -31.68 36.39 31.53
CA SER A 216 -31.06 35.20 30.95
C SER A 216 -31.90 33.94 31.21
N ALA A 217 -32.46 33.80 32.41
CA ALA A 217 -33.33 32.68 32.76
C ALA A 217 -34.58 32.64 31.87
N ILE A 218 -35.29 33.77 31.73
CA ILE A 218 -36.49 33.89 30.88
C ILE A 218 -36.17 33.51 29.43
N ILE A 219 -35.06 34.03 28.88
CA ILE A 219 -34.63 33.72 27.51
C ILE A 219 -34.45 32.20 27.33
N TYR A 220 -33.81 31.52 28.28
CA TYR A 220 -33.57 30.08 28.15
C TYR A 220 -34.83 29.23 28.37
N TYR A 221 -35.74 29.64 29.25
CA TYR A 221 -37.05 28.99 29.35
C TYR A 221 -37.85 29.15 28.05
N GLN A 222 -37.83 30.34 27.44
CA GLN A 222 -38.48 30.57 26.15
C GLN A 222 -37.86 29.69 25.06
N LYS A 223 -36.52 29.58 25.01
CA LYS A 223 -35.84 28.66 24.09
C LYS A 223 -36.28 27.21 24.27
N ALA A 224 -36.52 26.77 25.52
CA ALA A 224 -37.02 25.42 25.79
C ALA A 224 -38.44 25.23 25.25
N LEU A 225 -39.33 26.21 25.45
CA LEU A 225 -40.69 26.18 24.88
C LEU A 225 -40.68 26.21 23.35
N ASP A 226 -39.85 27.07 22.74
CA ASP A 226 -39.71 27.17 21.29
C ASP A 226 -39.18 25.86 20.70
N PHE A 227 -38.21 25.23 21.37
CA PHE A 227 -37.69 23.91 20.99
C PHE A 227 -38.79 22.84 21.04
N ILE A 228 -39.57 22.80 22.13
CA ILE A 228 -40.70 21.87 22.26
C ILE A 228 -41.72 22.11 21.15
N ALA A 229 -42.09 23.37 20.91
CA ALA A 229 -43.03 23.74 19.87
C ALA A 229 -42.56 23.36 18.46
N PHE A 230 -41.26 23.50 18.19
CA PHE A 230 -40.64 23.11 16.93
C PHE A 230 -40.62 21.58 16.75
N LYS A 231 -40.32 20.81 17.81
CA LYS A 231 -40.17 19.36 17.73
C LYS A 231 -41.46 18.56 17.92
N LYS A 232 -42.53 19.16 18.46
CA LYS A 232 -43.77 18.42 18.80
C LYS A 232 -44.37 17.65 17.61
N GLY A 233 -44.24 18.18 16.39
CA GLY A 233 -44.75 17.55 15.17
C GLY A 233 -44.07 16.22 14.82
N LEU A 234 -42.83 16.01 15.27
CA LEU A 234 -42.09 14.76 15.06
C LEU A 234 -42.60 13.61 15.94
N PHE A 235 -43.32 13.91 17.02
CA PHE A 235 -43.74 12.92 18.02
C PHE A 235 -45.24 12.99 18.32
N PRO A 236 -46.11 12.72 17.33
CA PRO A 236 -47.57 12.84 17.50
C PRO A 236 -48.14 11.90 18.58
N LYS A 237 -47.49 10.76 18.86
CA LYS A 237 -47.91 9.82 19.91
C LYS A 237 -47.42 10.17 21.32
N ARG A 238 -46.76 11.32 21.51
CA ARG A 238 -46.16 11.76 22.79
C ARG A 238 -46.73 13.09 23.29
N GLN A 239 -47.94 13.46 22.87
CA GLN A 239 -48.55 14.76 23.24
C GLN A 239 -48.70 14.94 24.75
N ASP A 240 -49.00 13.87 25.51
CA ASP A 240 -49.09 13.95 26.97
C ASP A 240 -47.76 14.37 27.60
N PHE A 241 -46.66 13.74 27.20
CA PHE A 241 -45.32 14.10 27.67
C PHE A 241 -44.93 15.52 27.23
N ILE A 242 -45.28 15.91 26.00
CA ILE A 242 -45.02 17.26 25.50
C ILE A 242 -45.76 18.32 26.33
N SER A 243 -47.03 18.04 26.68
CA SER A 243 -47.84 18.89 27.55
C SER A 243 -47.22 19.00 28.94
N LEU A 244 -46.85 17.86 29.53
CA LEU A 244 -46.15 17.76 30.80
C LEU A 244 -44.88 18.62 30.83
N ALA A 245 -44.02 18.50 29.81
CA ALA A 245 -42.77 19.25 29.70
C ALA A 245 -43.02 20.78 29.66
N ASN A 246 -44.05 21.22 28.93
CA ASN A 246 -44.48 22.63 28.95
C ASN A 246 -44.92 23.07 30.35
N GLY A 247 -45.72 22.23 31.04
CA GLY A 247 -46.17 22.50 32.41
C GLY A 247 -45.02 22.72 33.39
N VAL A 248 -43.93 21.95 33.29
CA VAL A 248 -42.73 22.13 34.11
C VAL A 248 -42.07 23.48 33.84
N ILE A 249 -41.90 23.85 32.55
CA ILE A 249 -41.28 25.12 32.17
C ILE A 249 -42.15 26.31 32.58
N TYR A 250 -43.47 26.23 32.45
CA TYR A 250 -44.39 27.27 32.93
C TYR A 250 -44.27 27.48 34.45
N GLY A 251 -44.16 26.41 35.23
CA GLY A 251 -43.98 26.50 36.68
C GLY A 251 -42.67 27.22 37.07
N ASN A 252 -41.64 27.09 36.24
CA ASN A 252 -40.37 27.79 36.42
C ASN A 252 -40.44 29.25 35.97
N LEU A 253 -40.97 29.53 34.77
CA LEU A 253 -41.20 30.90 34.27
C LEU A 253 -42.05 31.72 35.23
N GLY A 254 -43.15 31.15 35.72
CA GLY A 254 -44.01 31.82 36.69
C GLY A 254 -43.28 32.18 37.99
N GLY A 255 -42.36 31.32 38.44
CA GLY A 255 -41.48 31.60 39.57
C GLY A 255 -40.47 32.74 39.31
N ILE A 256 -39.97 32.87 38.09
CA ILE A 256 -39.09 33.98 37.72
C ILE A 256 -39.87 35.29 37.58
N TYR A 257 -41.02 35.29 36.91
CA TYR A 257 -41.87 36.47 36.83
C TYR A 257 -42.30 36.97 38.22
N ALA A 258 -42.52 36.05 39.17
CA ALA A 258 -42.76 36.38 40.56
C ALA A 258 -41.59 37.17 41.19
N LYS A 259 -40.34 36.71 40.96
CA LYS A 259 -39.13 37.35 41.51
C LYS A 259 -38.87 38.74 40.95
N ILE A 260 -39.27 39.01 39.71
CA ILE A 260 -39.16 40.35 39.09
C ILE A 260 -40.43 41.20 39.28
N ASN A 261 -41.31 40.81 40.21
CA ASN A 261 -42.56 41.50 40.55
C ASN A 261 -43.56 41.67 39.39
N ASN A 262 -43.48 40.80 38.36
CA ASN A 262 -44.48 40.77 37.31
C ASN A 262 -45.61 39.82 37.69
N TYR A 263 -46.51 40.32 38.54
CA TYR A 263 -47.61 39.53 39.12
C TYR A 263 -48.50 38.87 38.07
N GLY A 264 -48.89 39.60 37.02
CA GLY A 264 -49.78 39.10 35.98
C GLY A 264 -49.22 37.88 35.23
N GLN A 265 -47.97 37.95 34.78
CA GLN A 265 -47.32 36.81 34.12
C GLN A 265 -47.05 35.67 35.10
N ALA A 266 -46.67 35.99 36.33
CA ALA A 266 -46.40 34.98 37.35
C ALA A 266 -47.64 34.11 37.65
N VAL A 267 -48.79 34.75 37.92
CA VAL A 267 -50.05 34.05 38.18
C VAL A 267 -50.49 33.23 36.96
N LYS A 268 -50.40 33.80 35.75
CA LYS A 268 -50.75 33.10 34.51
C LYS A 268 -49.97 31.79 34.36
N TYR A 269 -48.63 31.87 34.34
CA TYR A 269 -47.79 30.69 34.10
C TYR A 269 -47.86 29.67 35.24
N LEU A 270 -47.96 30.09 36.50
CA LEU A 270 -48.12 29.16 37.62
C LEU A 270 -49.46 28.43 37.55
N THR A 271 -50.55 29.11 37.19
CA THR A 271 -51.87 28.50 37.05
C THR A 271 -51.91 27.51 35.89
N GLU A 272 -51.34 27.86 34.74
CA GLU A 272 -51.20 26.94 33.59
C GLU A 272 -50.36 25.71 33.95
N SER A 273 -49.25 25.89 34.65
CA SER A 273 -48.41 24.79 35.16
C SER A 273 -49.20 23.82 36.03
N ILE A 274 -49.95 24.34 37.00
CA ILE A 274 -50.76 23.54 37.92
C ILE A 274 -51.85 22.79 37.16
N ALA A 275 -52.56 23.46 36.25
CA ALA A 275 -53.63 22.85 35.46
C ALA A 275 -53.14 21.67 34.60
N ILE A 276 -51.89 21.72 34.12
CA ILE A 276 -51.29 20.66 33.31
C ILE A 276 -50.76 19.52 34.18
N ASN A 277 -50.05 19.82 35.27
CA ASN A 277 -49.25 18.83 35.99
C ASN A 277 -49.91 18.25 37.23
N ASP A 278 -50.95 18.88 37.78
CA ASP A 278 -51.66 18.41 38.98
C ASP A 278 -52.70 17.32 38.65
N ARG A 279 -52.28 16.29 37.92
CA ARG A 279 -53.13 15.15 37.52
C ARG A 279 -52.34 13.84 37.48
N PRO A 280 -53.00 12.68 37.65
CA PRO A 280 -52.33 11.38 37.60
C PRO A 280 -51.56 11.18 36.28
N GLY A 281 -50.35 10.61 36.37
CA GLY A 281 -49.48 10.38 35.21
C GLY A 281 -48.64 11.58 34.75
N TYR A 282 -48.71 12.72 35.45
CA TYR A 282 -47.95 13.93 35.19
C TYR A 282 -47.01 14.30 36.36
N GLU A 283 -46.32 15.44 36.27
CA GLU A 283 -45.37 15.92 37.29
C GLU A 283 -46.05 16.57 38.50
N ILE A 284 -46.80 15.77 39.27
CA ILE A 284 -47.60 16.24 40.43
C ILE A 284 -46.73 17.00 41.45
N ARG A 285 -45.49 16.57 41.67
CA ARG A 285 -44.56 17.21 42.62
C ARG A 285 -44.16 18.62 42.16
N ASP A 286 -43.95 18.82 40.86
CA ASP A 286 -43.67 20.14 40.30
C ASP A 286 -44.92 21.03 40.39
N ALA A 287 -46.12 20.47 40.18
CA ALA A 287 -47.36 21.19 40.39
C ALA A 287 -47.51 21.68 41.85
N GLN A 288 -47.15 20.87 42.84
CA GLN A 288 -47.16 21.32 44.25
C GLN A 288 -46.16 22.44 44.49
N THR A 289 -44.98 22.38 43.88
CA THR A 289 -43.98 23.46 43.97
C THR A 289 -44.49 24.74 43.30
N ALA A 290 -45.22 24.63 42.17
CA ALA A 290 -45.88 25.76 41.53
C ALA A 290 -46.99 26.36 42.42
N LYS A 291 -47.82 25.52 43.07
CA LYS A 291 -48.82 25.98 44.07
C LYS A 291 -48.16 26.76 45.20
N GLN A 292 -46.99 26.32 45.69
CA GLN A 292 -46.26 27.05 46.74
C GLN A 292 -45.78 28.42 46.29
N LYS A 293 -45.27 28.54 45.06
CA LYS A 293 -44.88 29.84 44.48
C LYS A 293 -46.11 30.75 44.33
N LEU A 294 -47.26 30.18 43.97
CA LEU A 294 -48.51 30.93 43.78
C LEU A 294 -49.12 31.39 45.12
N VAL A 295 -49.06 30.55 46.14
CA VAL A 295 -49.43 30.92 47.52
C VAL A 295 -48.56 32.08 48.02
N GLU A 296 -47.25 32.01 47.83
CA GLU A 296 -46.30 33.06 48.21
C GLU A 296 -46.67 34.41 47.57
N LEU A 297 -47.04 34.39 46.28
CA LEU A 297 -47.54 35.57 45.58
C LEU A 297 -48.86 36.10 46.14
N TYR A 298 -49.83 35.22 46.38
CA TYR A 298 -51.14 35.61 46.91
C TYR A 298 -51.04 36.22 48.31
N ILE A 299 -50.22 35.62 49.19
CA ILE A 299 -49.92 36.20 50.51
C ILE A 299 -49.31 37.60 50.36
N GLY A 300 -48.34 37.77 49.46
CA GLY A 300 -47.69 39.05 49.20
C GLY A 300 -48.64 40.15 48.71
N HIS A 301 -49.67 39.77 47.96
CA HIS A 301 -50.70 40.68 47.42
C HIS A 301 -51.97 40.74 48.26
N SER A 302 -51.97 40.17 49.46
CA SER A 302 -53.11 40.10 50.38
C SER A 302 -54.35 39.38 49.83
N ASP A 303 -54.19 38.51 48.82
CA ASP A 303 -55.21 37.60 48.34
C ASP A 303 -55.27 36.35 49.25
N PHE A 304 -55.78 36.56 50.46
CA PHE A 304 -55.78 35.52 51.48
C PHE A 304 -56.75 34.38 51.17
N GLU A 305 -57.80 34.63 50.40
CA GLU A 305 -58.78 33.61 50.03
C GLU A 305 -58.14 32.55 49.13
N ASN A 306 -57.50 32.96 48.03
CA ASN A 306 -56.82 32.03 47.14
C ASN A 306 -55.58 31.40 47.79
N ALA A 307 -54.85 32.15 48.62
CA ALA A 307 -53.74 31.60 49.40
C ALA A 307 -54.20 30.46 50.32
N ASN A 308 -55.30 30.65 51.06
CA ASN A 308 -55.83 29.65 51.98
C ASN A 308 -56.32 28.40 51.24
N ARG A 309 -57.02 28.58 50.11
CA ARG A 309 -57.47 27.46 49.28
C ARG A 309 -56.30 26.56 48.87
N LEU A 310 -55.26 27.14 48.27
CA LEU A 310 -54.08 26.38 47.83
C LEU A 310 -53.27 25.80 48.99
N LEU A 311 -53.19 26.49 50.14
CA LEU A 311 -52.58 25.96 51.35
C LEU A 311 -53.29 24.70 51.86
N ASN A 312 -54.62 24.65 51.74
CA ASN A 312 -55.41 23.47 52.13
C ASN A 312 -55.28 22.33 51.12
N GLU A 313 -55.27 22.63 49.82
CA GLU A 313 -54.96 21.62 48.78
C GLU A 313 -53.58 20.99 48.99
N LEU A 314 -52.56 21.81 49.26
CA LEU A 314 -51.20 21.34 49.59
C LEU A 314 -51.21 20.45 50.84
N GLN A 315 -52.00 20.80 51.86
CA GLN A 315 -52.13 19.99 53.06
C GLN A 315 -52.72 18.61 52.74
N THR A 316 -53.79 18.55 51.93
CA THR A 316 -54.39 17.29 51.49
C THR A 316 -53.38 16.42 50.75
N TYR A 317 -52.60 17.00 49.82
CA TYR A 317 -51.52 16.27 49.14
C TYR A 317 -50.46 15.77 50.14
N LEU A 318 -49.98 16.63 51.04
CA LEU A 318 -48.92 16.30 52.01
C LEU A 318 -49.33 15.24 53.05
N SER A 319 -50.64 15.08 53.28
CA SER A 319 -51.24 14.03 54.12
C SER A 319 -51.49 12.72 53.37
N SER A 320 -51.42 12.71 52.04
CA SER A 320 -51.56 11.48 51.23
C SER A 320 -50.35 10.55 51.36
N LYS A 321 -50.50 9.29 50.95
CA LYS A 321 -49.38 8.32 50.88
C LYS A 321 -48.19 8.86 50.08
N ALA A 322 -48.45 9.53 48.95
CA ALA A 322 -47.41 10.16 48.14
C ALA A 322 -46.74 11.33 48.88
N GLY A 323 -47.53 12.19 49.52
CA GLY A 323 -47.04 13.32 50.30
C GLY A 323 -46.16 12.92 51.49
N LEU A 324 -46.41 11.76 52.11
CA LEU A 324 -45.62 11.24 53.22
C LEU A 324 -44.22 10.74 52.81
N SER A 325 -43.93 10.61 51.52
CA SER A 325 -42.60 10.22 51.02
C SER A 325 -41.49 11.17 51.49
N GLN A 326 -40.31 10.60 51.75
CA GLN A 326 -39.09 11.34 52.09
C GLN A 326 -38.70 12.38 51.03
N THR A 327 -39.08 12.12 49.77
CA THR A 327 -38.81 13.04 48.65
C THR A 327 -39.60 14.36 48.72
N ASN A 328 -40.65 14.43 49.53
CA ASN A 328 -41.51 15.61 49.69
C ASN A 328 -41.16 16.45 50.94
N LEU A 329 -40.06 16.17 51.63
CA LEU A 329 -39.66 16.91 52.84
C LEU A 329 -39.50 18.42 52.60
N ASN A 330 -38.88 18.82 51.49
CA ASN A 330 -38.69 20.23 51.15
C ASN A 330 -40.02 20.95 50.87
N ILE A 331 -40.98 20.26 50.22
CA ILE A 331 -42.32 20.79 50.00
C ILE A 331 -43.04 20.95 51.35
N ARG A 332 -42.97 19.95 52.24
CA ARG A 332 -43.54 20.05 53.59
C ARG A 332 -42.95 21.23 54.38
N LEU A 333 -41.63 21.39 54.32
CA LEU A 333 -40.93 22.47 55.00
C LEU A 333 -41.37 23.85 54.47
N LYS A 334 -41.42 24.02 53.15
CA LYS A 334 -41.90 25.27 52.54
C LYS A 334 -43.38 25.53 52.84
N TRP A 335 -44.23 24.51 52.89
CA TRP A 335 -45.63 24.66 53.28
C TRP A 335 -45.79 25.16 54.72
N LEU A 336 -44.99 24.64 55.67
CA LEU A 336 -44.98 25.15 57.06
C LEU A 336 -44.58 26.63 57.11
N ARG A 337 -43.56 27.02 56.32
CA ARG A 337 -43.14 28.42 56.19
C ARG A 337 -44.27 29.30 55.66
N LEU A 338 -44.94 28.88 54.58
CA LEU A 338 -46.04 29.62 53.97
C LEU A 338 -47.27 29.72 54.89
N LYS A 339 -47.60 28.68 55.67
CA LYS A 339 -48.65 28.77 56.70
C LYS A 339 -48.31 29.82 57.77
N TYR A 340 -47.06 29.84 58.23
CA TYR A 340 -46.57 30.88 59.14
C TYR A 340 -46.73 32.28 58.51
N GLU A 341 -46.20 32.50 57.31
CA GLU A 341 -46.26 33.79 56.60
C GLU A 341 -47.71 34.25 56.36
N TYR A 342 -48.61 33.31 56.03
CA TYR A 342 -50.04 33.58 55.83
C TYR A 342 -50.70 34.14 57.09
N PHE A 343 -50.51 33.47 58.24
CA PHE A 343 -51.09 33.91 59.51
C PHE A 343 -50.44 35.20 60.03
N ASP A 344 -49.14 35.35 59.84
CA ASP A 344 -48.41 36.57 60.21
C ASP A 344 -48.93 37.79 59.44
N LYS A 345 -49.10 37.69 58.12
CA LYS A 345 -49.66 38.75 57.28
C LYS A 345 -51.11 39.10 57.61
N ARG A 346 -51.88 38.14 58.13
CA ARG A 346 -53.25 38.37 58.64
C ARG A 346 -53.29 38.89 60.07
N LYS A 347 -52.13 39.10 60.72
CA LYS A 347 -52.00 39.53 62.11
C LYS A 347 -52.64 38.54 63.10
N GLU A 348 -52.47 37.24 62.86
CA GLU A 348 -52.93 36.14 63.72
C GLU A 348 -51.74 35.48 64.44
N PRO A 349 -51.15 36.11 65.47
CA PRO A 349 -49.83 35.75 66.00
C PRO A 349 -49.78 34.36 66.66
N LEU A 350 -50.87 33.90 67.29
CA LEU A 350 -50.91 32.59 67.94
C LEU A 350 -50.75 31.45 66.91
N MET A 351 -51.44 31.58 65.77
CA MET A 351 -51.33 30.62 64.67
C MET A 351 -49.98 30.75 63.95
N ALA A 352 -49.52 31.97 63.70
CA ALA A 352 -48.21 32.23 63.09
C ALA A 352 -47.08 31.57 63.90
N TYR A 353 -47.05 31.80 65.22
CA TYR A 353 -46.07 31.21 66.12
C TYR A 353 -46.09 29.68 66.12
N THR A 354 -47.28 29.08 66.11
CA THR A 354 -47.44 27.61 66.06
C THR A 354 -46.78 27.00 64.82
N TYR A 355 -47.01 27.61 63.64
CA TYR A 355 -46.40 27.13 62.40
C TYR A 355 -44.90 27.46 62.30
N LEU A 356 -44.47 28.58 62.87
CA LEU A 356 -43.05 28.96 62.96
C LEU A 356 -42.25 27.94 63.77
N GLN A 357 -42.75 27.49 64.92
CA GLN A 357 -42.12 26.44 65.72
C GLN A 357 -42.01 25.12 64.94
N LYS A 358 -43.10 24.69 64.28
CA LYS A 358 -43.09 23.49 63.43
C LYS A 358 -42.07 23.60 62.29
N PHE A 359 -41.98 24.77 61.67
CA PHE A 359 -41.00 25.05 60.61
C PHE A 359 -39.57 24.92 61.13
N HIS A 360 -39.20 25.59 62.24
CA HIS A 360 -37.85 25.52 62.79
C HIS A 360 -37.44 24.10 63.20
N ASN A 361 -38.33 23.38 63.90
CA ASN A 361 -38.06 22.00 64.30
C ASN A 361 -37.82 21.07 63.10
N SER A 362 -38.57 21.27 62.02
CA SER A 362 -38.42 20.48 60.78
C SER A 362 -37.19 20.91 59.97
N ARG A 363 -36.89 22.22 59.93
CA ARG A 363 -35.78 22.80 59.17
C ARG A 363 -34.44 22.26 59.64
N ASP A 364 -34.25 22.19 60.95
CA ASP A 364 -32.95 21.83 61.52
C ASP A 364 -32.62 20.34 61.25
N SER A 365 -33.64 19.49 61.15
CA SER A 365 -33.50 18.09 60.70
C SER A 365 -33.09 17.98 59.22
N ILE A 366 -33.68 18.79 58.34
CA ILE A 366 -33.43 18.77 56.88
C ILE A 366 -32.08 19.42 56.54
N ASN A 367 -31.76 20.56 57.15
CA ASN A 367 -30.53 21.32 56.87
C ASN A 367 -29.25 20.57 57.21
N LYS A 368 -29.29 19.65 58.20
CA LYS A 368 -28.14 18.80 58.53
C LYS A 368 -27.73 17.93 57.35
N VAL A 369 -28.69 17.44 56.56
CA VAL A 369 -28.45 16.59 55.38
C VAL A 369 -27.92 17.40 54.19
N ASP A 370 -28.45 18.62 53.99
CA ASP A 370 -28.14 19.48 52.84
C ASP A 370 -26.76 20.17 52.96
N LYS A 371 -26.32 20.48 54.19
CA LYS A 371 -25.07 21.21 54.44
C LYS A 371 -23.81 20.39 54.11
N GLU A 372 -23.85 19.07 54.30
CA GLU A 372 -22.73 18.16 54.00
C GLU A 372 -22.35 18.15 52.51
N LEU A 373 -23.32 18.28 51.60
CA LEU A 373 -23.09 18.32 50.15
C LEU A 373 -22.31 19.58 49.74
N LYS A 374 -22.65 20.73 50.33
CA LYS A 374 -22.12 22.05 49.93
C LYS A 374 -20.74 22.36 50.49
N SER A 375 -20.32 21.66 51.56
CA SER A 375 -19.08 21.97 52.29
C SER A 375 -17.84 21.23 51.81
N VAL A 376 -17.97 20.25 50.90
CA VAL A 376 -16.80 19.51 50.39
C VAL A 376 -16.17 20.31 49.26
N ASP A 377 -14.94 20.82 49.48
CA ASP A 377 -14.16 21.45 48.41
C ASP A 377 -13.69 20.39 47.40
N ILE A 378 -14.48 20.23 46.35
CA ILE A 378 -14.19 19.33 45.22
C ILE A 378 -13.67 20.08 43.99
N ASP A 379 -13.44 21.39 44.10
CA ASP A 379 -13.03 22.23 42.98
C ASP A 379 -11.66 21.83 42.46
N GLN A 380 -10.72 21.55 43.36
CA GLN A 380 -9.39 21.07 43.01
C GLN A 380 -9.46 19.70 42.34
N ALA A 381 -10.21 18.76 42.92
CA ALA A 381 -10.35 17.41 42.35
C ALA A 381 -10.97 17.43 40.96
N PHE A 382 -11.93 18.32 40.73
CA PHE A 382 -12.53 18.52 39.41
C PHE A 382 -11.56 19.15 38.42
N LYS A 383 -10.79 20.17 38.83
CA LYS A 383 -9.73 20.76 37.98
C LYS A 383 -8.69 19.70 37.60
N ASP A 384 -8.23 18.90 38.55
CA ASP A 384 -7.25 17.85 38.31
C ASP A 384 -7.78 16.79 37.33
N THR A 385 -9.05 16.40 37.50
CA THR A 385 -9.72 15.44 36.60
C THR A 385 -9.85 16.01 35.20
N GLU A 386 -10.28 17.26 35.06
CA GLU A 386 -10.41 17.95 33.78
C GLU A 386 -9.03 18.12 33.09
N GLN A 387 -7.99 18.50 33.84
CA GLN A 387 -6.63 18.63 33.32
C GLN A 387 -6.08 17.29 32.84
N LYS A 388 -6.24 16.22 33.62
CA LYS A 388 -5.85 14.86 33.23
C LYS A 388 -6.55 14.45 31.93
N TYR A 389 -7.85 14.71 31.81
CA TYR A 389 -8.60 14.44 30.59
C TYR A 389 -8.09 15.24 29.39
N ARG A 390 -7.90 16.56 29.54
CA ARG A 390 -7.33 17.41 28.49
C ARG A 390 -5.95 16.92 28.06
N MET A 391 -5.11 16.48 28.99
CA MET A 391 -3.79 15.93 28.69
C MET A 391 -3.86 14.64 27.86
N VAL A 392 -4.81 13.74 28.16
CA VAL A 392 -5.03 12.53 27.36
C VAL A 392 -5.45 12.86 25.92
N LEU A 393 -6.37 13.82 25.74
CA LEU A 393 -6.78 14.29 24.41
C LEU A 393 -5.61 14.91 23.63
N LEU A 394 -4.84 15.80 24.27
CA LEU A 394 -3.68 16.44 23.66
C LEU A 394 -2.61 15.41 23.26
N ARG A 395 -2.39 14.37 24.07
CA ARG A 395 -1.44 13.31 23.75
C ARG A 395 -1.84 12.53 22.49
N LYS A 396 -3.14 12.29 22.29
CA LYS A 396 -3.66 11.62 21.09
C LYS A 396 -3.49 12.47 19.84
N ASP A 397 -3.86 13.75 19.91
CA ASP A 397 -3.65 14.69 18.81
C ASP A 397 -2.17 14.82 18.46
N ASN A 398 -1.30 14.88 19.47
CA ASN A 398 0.14 14.95 19.28
C ASN A 398 0.74 13.66 18.68
N GLN A 399 0.23 12.48 19.05
CA GLN A 399 0.61 11.21 18.42
C GLN A 399 0.26 11.20 16.93
N LEU A 400 -0.95 11.66 16.58
CA LEU A 400 -1.41 11.76 15.20
C LEU A 400 -0.53 12.73 14.39
N LYS A 401 -0.28 13.93 14.93
CA LYS A 401 0.59 14.93 14.31
C LYS A 401 2.02 14.43 14.12
N THR A 402 2.58 13.75 15.12
CA THR A 402 3.91 13.14 15.02
C THR A 402 3.97 12.08 13.93
N ALA A 403 2.92 11.25 13.78
CA ALA A 403 2.84 10.24 12.72
C ALA A 403 2.74 10.87 11.32
N TYR A 404 1.98 11.95 11.15
CA TYR A 404 1.95 12.69 9.89
C TYR A 404 3.30 13.33 9.57
N LEU A 405 3.95 13.94 10.58
CA LEU A 405 5.26 14.56 10.41
C LEU A 405 6.33 13.53 10.00
N SER A 406 6.33 12.35 10.64
CA SER A 406 7.27 11.28 10.29
C SER A 406 7.04 10.72 8.88
N ALA A 407 5.78 10.57 8.46
CA ALA A 407 5.43 10.18 7.09
C ALA A 407 5.93 11.21 6.06
N VAL A 408 5.71 12.51 6.32
CA VAL A 408 6.17 13.59 5.45
C VAL A 408 7.70 13.63 5.35
N LEU A 409 8.42 13.43 6.46
CA LEU A 409 9.88 13.34 6.45
C LEU A 409 10.39 12.13 5.67
N ALA A 410 9.74 10.96 5.80
CA ALA A 410 10.08 9.78 5.03
C ALA A 410 9.88 9.99 3.52
N CYS A 411 8.79 10.65 3.11
CA CYS A 411 8.55 11.02 1.72
C CYS A 411 9.61 11.99 1.19
N MET A 412 9.99 13.02 1.96
CA MET A 412 11.06 13.94 1.57
C MET A 412 12.40 13.23 1.38
N LEU A 413 12.74 12.30 2.28
CA LEU A 413 13.97 11.52 2.19
C LEU A 413 13.98 10.62 0.95
N LEU A 414 12.84 10.00 0.60
CA LEU A 414 12.70 9.24 -0.64
C LEU A 414 12.91 10.09 -1.90
N VAL A 415 12.36 11.32 -1.92
CA VAL A 415 12.56 12.25 -3.04
C VAL A 415 14.04 12.62 -3.19
N ILE A 416 14.74 12.90 -2.09
CA ILE A 416 16.18 13.21 -2.11
C ILE A 416 16.99 12.02 -2.66
N ILE A 417 16.66 10.79 -2.24
CA ILE A 417 17.31 9.58 -2.75
C ILE A 417 17.08 9.41 -4.25
N ILE A 418 15.85 9.60 -4.73
CA ILE A 418 15.52 9.50 -6.16
C ILE A 418 16.29 10.54 -6.97
N LEU A 419 16.31 11.80 -6.52
CA LEU A 419 17.06 12.87 -7.18
C LEU A 419 18.57 12.58 -7.23
N PHE A 420 19.13 12.01 -6.15
CA PHE A 420 20.52 11.56 -6.12
C PHE A 420 20.81 10.48 -7.16
N PHE A 421 19.95 9.46 -7.26
CA PHE A 421 20.10 8.40 -8.27
C PHE A 421 19.98 8.93 -9.70
N ILE A 422 19.03 9.83 -9.96
CA ILE A 422 18.89 10.49 -11.28
C ILE A 422 20.17 11.25 -11.62
N TRP A 423 20.65 12.09 -10.71
CA TRP A 423 21.89 12.85 -10.91
C TRP A 423 23.11 11.94 -11.14
N HIS A 424 23.25 10.88 -10.35
CA HIS A 424 24.34 9.92 -10.48
C HIS A 424 24.32 9.22 -11.85
N ASN A 425 23.14 8.78 -12.30
CA ASN A 425 22.98 8.13 -13.60
C ASN A 425 23.24 9.09 -14.76
N LEU A 426 22.78 10.34 -14.68
CA LEU A 426 23.08 11.36 -15.69
C LEU A 426 24.59 11.64 -15.79
N LYS A 427 25.27 11.74 -14.65
CA LYS A 427 26.73 11.93 -14.61
C LYS A 427 27.48 10.74 -15.20
N ARG A 428 27.04 9.52 -14.89
CA ARG A 428 27.61 8.28 -15.47
C ARG A 428 27.41 8.23 -16.98
N SER A 429 26.19 8.48 -17.45
CA SER A 429 25.86 8.48 -18.89
C SER A 429 26.71 9.48 -19.68
N ARG A 430 26.89 10.70 -19.17
CA ARG A 430 27.77 11.71 -19.82
C ARG A 430 29.22 11.25 -19.94
N ARG A 431 29.77 10.57 -18.92
CA ARG A 431 31.14 10.02 -18.96
C ARG A 431 31.28 8.93 -20.01
N LEU A 432 30.33 7.99 -20.07
CA LEU A 432 30.33 6.92 -21.07
C LEU A 432 30.23 7.49 -22.49
N ASN A 433 29.31 8.44 -22.72
CA ASN A 433 29.16 9.05 -24.04
C ASN A 433 30.45 9.76 -24.50
N LYS A 434 31.19 10.40 -23.58
CA LYS A 434 32.49 11.01 -23.90
C LYS A 434 33.52 9.95 -24.32
N GLN A 435 33.61 8.85 -23.59
CA GLN A 435 34.53 7.75 -23.91
C GLN A 435 34.21 7.12 -25.27
N ILE A 436 32.93 6.89 -25.57
CA ILE A 436 32.48 6.36 -26.87
C ILE A 436 32.89 7.32 -28.00
N SER A 437 32.69 8.62 -27.82
CA SER A 437 33.09 9.62 -28.82
C SER A 437 34.60 9.62 -29.06
N GLU A 438 35.42 9.53 -28.00
CA GLU A 438 36.88 9.45 -28.12
C GLU A 438 37.31 8.17 -28.85
N HIS A 439 36.67 7.04 -28.56
CA HIS A 439 36.97 5.77 -29.23
C HIS A 439 36.61 5.79 -30.71
N ASN A 440 35.47 6.38 -31.08
CA ASN A 440 35.06 6.53 -32.47
C ASN A 440 36.06 7.38 -33.29
N ILE A 441 36.55 8.48 -32.72
CA ILE A 441 37.56 9.33 -33.37
C ILE A 441 38.87 8.55 -33.58
N ASN A 442 39.30 7.79 -32.57
CA ASN A 442 40.53 7.00 -32.68
C ASN A 442 40.41 5.86 -33.71
N MET A 443 39.25 5.21 -33.76
CA MET A 443 38.94 4.19 -34.74
C MET A 443 39.01 4.75 -36.17
N GLN A 444 38.40 5.91 -36.41
CA GLN A 444 38.44 6.55 -37.73
C GLN A 444 39.87 6.83 -38.18
N ARG A 445 40.70 7.42 -37.30
CA ARG A 445 42.12 7.69 -37.61
C ARG A 445 42.92 6.43 -37.92
N THR A 446 42.59 5.32 -37.25
CA THR A 446 43.26 4.04 -37.46
C THR A 446 42.90 3.45 -38.81
N LEU A 447 41.62 3.56 -39.23
CA LEU A 447 41.17 3.15 -40.56
C LEU A 447 41.83 4.00 -41.66
N ASP A 448 41.83 5.32 -41.51
CA ASP A 448 42.42 6.22 -42.52
C ASP A 448 43.93 5.93 -42.70
N SER A 449 44.66 5.69 -41.61
CA SER A 449 46.10 5.34 -41.65
C SER A 449 46.36 3.97 -42.29
N LEU A 450 45.48 2.99 -42.02
CA LEU A 450 45.57 1.67 -42.62
C LEU A 450 45.32 1.73 -44.13
N GLU A 451 44.31 2.48 -44.57
CA GLU A 451 44.00 2.66 -45.98
C GLU A 451 45.17 3.33 -46.72
N GLN A 452 45.73 4.39 -46.15
CA GLN A 452 46.91 5.06 -46.72
C GLN A 452 48.11 4.11 -46.84
N SER A 453 48.39 3.30 -45.81
CA SER A 453 49.49 2.33 -45.84
C SER A 453 49.31 1.25 -46.91
N GLN A 454 48.07 0.80 -47.14
CA GLN A 454 47.75 -0.16 -48.20
C GLN A 454 47.96 0.43 -49.59
N GLU A 455 47.53 1.67 -49.82
CA GLU A 455 47.74 2.37 -51.10
C GLU A 455 49.23 2.59 -51.40
N GLU A 456 50.01 3.00 -50.40
CA GLU A 456 51.45 3.21 -50.54
C GLU A 456 52.18 1.90 -50.90
N ASN A 457 51.83 0.80 -50.23
CA ASN A 457 52.41 -0.52 -50.50
C ASN A 457 52.05 -1.03 -51.91
N ALA A 458 50.79 -0.87 -52.32
CA ALA A 458 50.35 -1.23 -53.68
C ALA A 458 51.10 -0.43 -54.76
N ARG A 459 51.26 0.89 -54.55
CA ARG A 459 52.02 1.76 -55.46
C ARG A 459 53.50 1.35 -55.53
N MET A 460 54.13 1.04 -54.39
CA MET A 460 55.53 0.62 -54.33
C MET A 460 55.77 -0.68 -55.11
N MET A 461 54.88 -1.69 -54.97
CA MET A 461 55.01 -2.94 -55.72
C MET A 461 54.84 -2.76 -57.22
N MET A 462 53.95 -1.87 -57.67
CA MET A 462 53.79 -1.56 -59.10
C MET A 462 55.08 -0.98 -59.70
N ILE A 463 55.73 -0.06 -58.97
CA ILE A 463 57.00 0.55 -59.39
C ILE A 463 58.12 -0.51 -59.48
N VAL A 464 58.30 -1.31 -58.42
CA VAL A 464 59.37 -2.33 -58.39
C VAL A 464 59.20 -3.34 -59.52
N ALA A 465 57.96 -3.79 -59.79
CA ALA A 465 57.74 -4.76 -60.84
C ALA A 465 57.94 -4.19 -62.25
N HIS A 466 57.58 -2.93 -62.49
CA HIS A 466 57.86 -2.25 -63.75
C HIS A 466 59.39 -2.21 -64.02
N ASP A 467 60.16 -1.83 -63.00
CA ASP A 467 61.61 -1.67 -63.14
C ASP A 467 62.36 -3.00 -63.27
N LEU A 468 61.79 -4.10 -62.78
CA LEU A 468 62.32 -5.46 -63.01
C LEU A 468 61.93 -6.02 -64.39
N ARG A 469 60.75 -5.67 -64.92
CA ARG A 469 60.28 -6.16 -66.23
C ARG A 469 61.21 -5.73 -67.36
N ASN A 470 61.68 -4.49 -67.34
CA ASN A 470 62.52 -3.92 -68.40
C ASN A 470 63.87 -4.62 -68.60
N PRO A 471 64.74 -4.78 -67.58
CA PRO A 471 66.03 -5.46 -67.76
C PRO A 471 65.88 -6.93 -68.13
N ILE A 472 64.89 -7.64 -67.57
CA ILE A 472 64.64 -9.04 -67.90
C ILE A 472 64.10 -9.18 -69.34
N GLY A 473 63.22 -8.28 -69.77
CA GLY A 473 62.74 -8.20 -71.15
C GLY A 473 63.86 -7.97 -72.16
N ASN A 474 64.83 -7.11 -71.81
CA ASN A 474 66.00 -6.85 -72.63
C ASN A 474 66.92 -8.08 -72.75
N ILE A 475 67.23 -8.75 -71.63
CA ILE A 475 68.03 -10.00 -71.63
C ILE A 475 67.37 -11.07 -72.51
N THR A 476 66.04 -11.23 -72.38
CA THR A 476 65.26 -12.20 -73.15
C THR A 476 65.26 -11.87 -74.65
N SER A 477 65.12 -10.59 -75.00
CA SER A 477 65.11 -10.13 -76.40
C SER A 477 66.48 -10.28 -77.05
N MET A 478 67.56 -9.98 -76.32
CA MET A 478 68.94 -10.18 -76.79
C MET A 478 69.23 -11.66 -77.04
N ALA A 479 68.82 -12.55 -76.12
CA ALA A 479 68.93 -13.98 -76.31
C ALA A 479 68.12 -14.47 -77.53
N ASN A 480 66.93 -13.93 -77.77
CA ASN A 480 66.12 -14.23 -78.96
C ASN A 480 66.80 -13.81 -80.27
N LEU A 481 67.42 -12.62 -80.31
CA LEU A 481 68.15 -12.15 -81.49
C LEU A 481 69.34 -13.07 -81.79
N MET A 482 70.11 -13.44 -80.77
CA MET A 482 71.28 -14.31 -80.91
C MET A 482 70.90 -15.74 -81.34
N LEU A 483 69.72 -16.24 -80.96
CA LEU A 483 69.18 -17.52 -81.41
C LEU A 483 68.76 -17.53 -82.90
N GLY A 484 68.56 -16.36 -83.52
CA GLY A 484 68.14 -16.22 -84.92
C GLY A 484 69.29 -16.18 -85.94
N GLU A 485 70.54 -16.19 -85.50
CA GLU A 485 71.72 -16.14 -86.36
C GLU A 485 72.17 -17.53 -86.83
N ASN A 486 72.47 -17.68 -88.12
CA ASN A 486 72.94 -18.96 -88.69
C ASN A 486 74.43 -19.21 -88.40
N ASN A 487 74.82 -20.49 -88.22
CA ASN A 487 76.20 -20.99 -88.07
C ASN A 487 76.82 -20.98 -86.64
N ARG A 488 76.00 -21.12 -85.58
CA ARG A 488 76.48 -21.23 -84.18
C ARG A 488 76.69 -22.68 -83.71
N PRO A 489 77.67 -22.95 -82.82
CA PRO A 489 77.84 -24.26 -82.18
C PRO A 489 76.59 -24.70 -81.42
N LYS A 490 76.36 -26.02 -81.36
CA LYS A 490 75.17 -26.59 -80.70
C LYS A 490 75.08 -26.21 -79.21
N ASP A 491 76.21 -26.16 -78.52
CA ASP A 491 76.29 -25.83 -77.09
C ASP A 491 75.89 -24.36 -76.81
N ASP A 492 76.21 -23.43 -77.72
CA ASP A 492 75.80 -22.01 -77.62
C ASP A 492 74.29 -21.85 -77.77
N LEU A 493 73.68 -22.61 -78.69
CA LEU A 493 72.22 -22.60 -78.89
C LEU A 493 71.48 -23.11 -77.66
N GLU A 494 72.02 -24.14 -77.00
CA GLU A 494 71.46 -24.68 -75.77
C GLU A 494 71.56 -23.67 -74.60
N MET A 495 72.71 -23.02 -74.44
CA MET A 495 72.93 -22.01 -73.40
C MET A 495 72.06 -20.75 -73.61
N LEU A 496 71.94 -20.27 -74.85
CA LEU A 496 71.04 -19.15 -75.21
C LEU A 496 69.57 -19.52 -75.02
N GLY A 497 69.20 -20.78 -75.32
CA GLY A 497 67.89 -21.33 -75.01
C GLY A 497 67.57 -21.30 -73.52
N MET A 498 68.54 -21.66 -72.67
CA MET A 498 68.42 -21.56 -71.21
C MET A 498 68.29 -20.11 -70.72
N ILE A 499 69.07 -19.17 -71.26
CA ILE A 499 68.97 -17.74 -70.91
C ILE A 499 67.59 -17.19 -71.27
N LYS A 500 67.09 -17.50 -72.48
CA LYS A 500 65.74 -17.13 -72.91
C LYS A 500 64.66 -17.71 -71.99
N ALA A 501 64.72 -19.01 -71.71
CA ALA A 501 63.75 -19.67 -70.84
C ALA A 501 63.76 -19.09 -69.42
N SER A 502 64.96 -18.79 -68.90
CA SER A 502 65.13 -18.14 -67.59
C SER A 502 64.56 -16.72 -67.58
N GLY A 503 64.83 -15.92 -68.61
CA GLY A 503 64.28 -14.58 -68.77
C GLY A 503 62.75 -14.56 -68.90
N GLN A 504 62.18 -15.48 -69.68
CA GLN A 504 60.71 -15.65 -69.79
C GLN A 504 60.08 -16.07 -68.46
N ASN A 505 60.72 -16.98 -67.72
CA ASN A 505 60.26 -17.37 -66.38
C ASN A 505 60.31 -16.20 -65.38
N SER A 506 61.38 -15.40 -65.39
CA SER A 506 61.49 -14.21 -64.55
C SER A 506 60.44 -13.15 -64.90
N LEU A 507 60.13 -12.93 -66.18
CA LEU A 507 59.00 -12.07 -66.59
C LEU A 507 57.66 -12.61 -66.10
N HIS A 508 57.45 -13.92 -66.17
CA HIS A 508 56.25 -14.56 -65.62
C HIS A 508 56.13 -14.36 -64.09
N LEU A 509 57.24 -14.48 -63.35
CA LEU A 509 57.26 -14.26 -61.90
C LEU A 509 56.98 -12.79 -61.54
N VAL A 510 57.53 -11.83 -62.29
CA VAL A 510 57.25 -10.39 -62.12
C VAL A 510 55.76 -10.09 -62.39
N ASN A 511 55.19 -10.73 -63.41
CA ASN A 511 53.77 -10.59 -63.73
C ASN A 511 52.86 -11.25 -62.66
N ASP A 512 53.25 -12.41 -62.13
CA ASP A 512 52.53 -13.07 -61.04
C ASP A 512 52.61 -12.25 -59.74
N LEU A 513 53.74 -11.60 -59.46
CA LEU A 513 53.91 -10.68 -58.32
C LEU A 513 52.96 -9.46 -58.44
N LEU A 514 52.84 -8.88 -59.64
CA LEU A 514 51.89 -7.80 -59.90
C LEU A 514 50.43 -8.25 -59.70
N LYS A 515 50.09 -9.45 -60.18
CA LYS A 515 48.74 -10.04 -60.01
C LYS A 515 48.42 -10.39 -58.55
N ALA A 516 49.41 -10.70 -57.74
CA ALA A 516 49.23 -11.00 -56.32
C ALA A 516 48.83 -9.77 -55.48
N ASN A 517 49.15 -8.56 -55.95
CA ASN A 517 48.90 -7.31 -55.24
C ASN A 517 47.77 -6.45 -55.84
N SER A 518 47.31 -6.77 -57.05
CA SER A 518 46.04 -6.27 -57.57
C SER A 518 44.88 -7.07 -56.95
N GLN A 519 43.96 -6.36 -56.30
CA GLN A 519 42.69 -6.85 -55.74
C GLN A 519 42.10 -8.10 -56.44
N ARG A 520 41.58 -9.04 -55.62
CA ARG A 520 40.66 -10.14 -55.97
C ARG A 520 40.15 -10.08 -57.41
N GLU A 521 40.89 -10.67 -58.36
CA GLU A 521 40.33 -11.01 -59.66
C GLU A 521 39.11 -11.91 -59.39
N LYS A 522 37.92 -11.53 -59.90
CA LYS A 522 36.76 -12.42 -59.89
C LYS A 522 37.17 -13.72 -60.58
N LEU A 523 37.23 -14.81 -59.82
CA LEU A 523 37.54 -16.14 -60.35
C LEU A 523 36.45 -16.51 -61.36
N GLN A 524 36.75 -16.41 -62.65
CA GLN A 524 35.83 -16.85 -63.71
C GLN A 524 35.87 -18.38 -63.74
N LYS A 525 34.77 -19.00 -63.33
CA LYS A 525 34.58 -20.44 -63.35
C LYS A 525 33.72 -20.81 -64.55
N GLU A 526 34.04 -21.92 -65.19
CA GLU A 526 33.25 -22.54 -66.26
C GLU A 526 33.00 -24.01 -65.91
N ASP A 527 32.02 -24.63 -66.55
CA ASP A 527 31.75 -26.06 -66.35
C ASP A 527 32.79 -26.89 -67.10
N VAL A 528 33.66 -27.54 -66.33
CA VAL A 528 34.78 -28.32 -66.86
C VAL A 528 34.59 -29.79 -66.52
N ASP A 529 34.86 -30.67 -67.48
CA ASP A 529 35.01 -32.09 -67.21
C ASP A 529 36.41 -32.38 -66.65
N LEU A 530 36.47 -32.80 -65.39
CA LEU A 530 37.74 -33.08 -64.72
C LEU A 530 38.50 -34.25 -65.37
N TYR A 531 37.81 -35.21 -65.98
CA TYR A 531 38.49 -36.30 -66.69
C TYR A 531 39.35 -35.75 -67.82
N ASP A 532 38.78 -34.89 -68.65
CA ASP A 532 39.46 -34.32 -69.81
C ASP A 532 40.65 -33.45 -69.38
N LEU A 533 40.49 -32.65 -68.33
CA LEU A 533 41.57 -31.84 -67.77
C LEU A 533 42.72 -32.70 -67.24
N LEU A 534 42.41 -33.77 -66.48
CA LEU A 534 43.43 -34.67 -65.93
C LEU A 534 44.12 -35.46 -67.04
N ASN A 535 43.36 -35.98 -68.01
CA ASN A 535 43.88 -36.69 -69.17
C ASN A 535 44.81 -35.79 -70.00
N TYR A 536 44.43 -34.52 -70.21
CA TYR A 536 45.29 -33.55 -70.86
C TYR A 536 46.61 -33.31 -70.11
N CYS A 537 46.56 -33.14 -68.78
CA CYS A 537 47.76 -32.99 -67.95
C CYS A 537 48.69 -34.22 -68.03
N VAL A 538 48.12 -35.42 -67.98
CA VAL A 538 48.87 -36.69 -68.06
C VAL A 538 49.55 -36.83 -69.42
N ASN A 539 48.83 -36.57 -70.52
CA ASN A 539 49.37 -36.66 -71.87
C ASN A 539 50.49 -35.63 -72.11
N LEU A 540 50.32 -34.40 -71.62
CA LEU A 540 51.33 -33.35 -71.73
C LEU A 540 52.64 -33.74 -71.03
N LEU A 541 52.55 -34.40 -69.88
CA LEU A 541 53.72 -34.79 -69.06
C LEU A 541 54.26 -36.20 -69.38
N ALA A 542 53.59 -36.95 -70.26
CA ALA A 542 53.99 -38.31 -70.62
C ALA A 542 55.40 -38.37 -71.22
N HIS A 543 55.80 -37.38 -72.04
CA HIS A 543 57.16 -37.32 -72.60
C HIS A 543 58.21 -37.21 -71.49
N LYS A 544 57.97 -36.35 -70.50
CA LYS A 544 58.88 -36.10 -69.38
C LYS A 544 58.99 -37.31 -68.44
N ALA A 545 57.90 -38.03 -68.21
CA ALA A 545 57.95 -39.31 -67.49
C ALA A 545 58.74 -40.37 -68.28
N LYS A 546 58.55 -40.44 -69.61
CA LYS A 546 59.25 -41.38 -70.48
C LYS A 546 60.77 -41.15 -70.51
N GLU A 547 61.23 -39.90 -70.42
CA GLU A 547 62.67 -39.58 -70.28
C GLU A 547 63.31 -40.24 -69.04
N LYS A 548 62.55 -40.46 -67.95
CA LYS A 548 62.99 -41.19 -66.74
C LYS A 548 62.53 -42.65 -66.72
N ASN A 549 62.08 -43.19 -67.85
CA ASN A 549 61.46 -44.52 -67.99
C ASN A 549 60.25 -44.75 -67.04
N GLN A 550 59.60 -43.69 -66.57
CA GLN A 550 58.45 -43.76 -65.66
C GLN A 550 57.13 -43.93 -66.43
N GLN A 551 56.11 -44.47 -65.76
CA GLN A 551 54.75 -44.57 -66.28
C GLN A 551 53.79 -43.70 -65.47
N ILE A 552 52.82 -43.06 -66.14
CA ILE A 552 51.74 -42.32 -65.49
C ILE A 552 50.43 -43.07 -65.72
N MET A 553 49.76 -43.51 -64.65
CA MET A 553 48.46 -44.18 -64.71
C MET A 553 47.36 -43.23 -64.26
N LEU A 554 46.36 -43.01 -65.11
CA LEU A 554 45.17 -42.22 -64.81
C LEU A 554 43.99 -43.15 -64.50
N HIS A 555 43.42 -43.00 -63.30
CA HIS A 555 42.18 -43.64 -62.88
C HIS A 555 41.16 -42.55 -62.53
N ALA A 556 40.33 -42.16 -63.48
CA ALA A 556 39.32 -41.12 -63.30
C ALA A 556 38.06 -41.45 -64.09
N THR A 557 36.92 -40.93 -63.63
CA THR A 557 35.62 -40.94 -64.31
C THR A 557 35.28 -39.54 -64.82
N HIS A 558 34.28 -39.39 -65.68
CA HIS A 558 33.82 -38.06 -66.12
C HIS A 558 33.03 -37.38 -65.00
N VAL A 559 33.48 -36.20 -64.55
CA VAL A 559 32.81 -35.39 -63.51
C VAL A 559 32.87 -33.93 -63.89
N LYS A 560 31.72 -33.27 -63.96
CA LYS A 560 31.62 -31.83 -64.26
C LYS A 560 31.65 -30.99 -62.99
N ILE A 561 32.47 -29.95 -63.00
CA ILE A 561 32.61 -29.03 -61.86
C ILE A 561 32.84 -27.60 -62.35
N SER A 562 32.31 -26.63 -61.62
CA SER A 562 32.54 -25.21 -61.89
C SER A 562 33.91 -24.76 -61.36
N LEU A 563 34.88 -24.60 -62.25
CA LEU A 563 36.24 -24.15 -61.92
C LEU A 563 36.89 -23.35 -63.04
N ASN A 564 38.05 -22.75 -62.77
CA ASN A 564 38.86 -22.12 -63.82
C ASN A 564 39.84 -23.13 -64.42
N THR A 565 39.64 -23.49 -65.69
CA THR A 565 40.42 -24.52 -66.41
C THR A 565 41.92 -24.25 -66.37
N GLU A 566 42.36 -23.02 -66.69
CA GLU A 566 43.78 -22.66 -66.76
C GLU A 566 44.46 -22.76 -65.39
N LYS A 567 43.80 -22.24 -64.34
CA LYS A 567 44.33 -22.29 -62.97
C LYS A 567 44.38 -23.72 -62.45
N MET A 568 43.35 -24.54 -62.71
CA MET A 568 43.34 -25.94 -62.27
C MET A 568 44.36 -26.79 -63.04
N TRP A 569 44.52 -26.56 -64.34
CA TRP A 569 45.57 -27.17 -65.15
C TRP A 569 46.96 -26.87 -64.58
N ARG A 570 47.20 -25.63 -64.12
CA ARG A 570 48.45 -25.25 -63.45
C ARG A 570 48.67 -26.01 -62.14
N VAL A 571 47.63 -26.23 -61.34
CA VAL A 571 47.72 -27.06 -60.12
C VAL A 571 48.10 -28.49 -60.46
N MET A 572 47.36 -29.13 -61.37
CA MET A 572 47.54 -30.55 -61.66
C MET A 572 48.87 -30.83 -62.37
N SER A 573 49.27 -29.97 -63.31
CA SER A 573 50.58 -30.07 -63.96
C SER A 573 51.73 -29.90 -62.97
N ASN A 574 51.58 -29.05 -61.95
CA ASN A 574 52.58 -28.89 -60.89
C ASN A 574 52.68 -30.14 -60.00
N LEU A 575 51.55 -30.72 -59.58
CA LEU A 575 51.55 -31.92 -58.74
C LEU A 575 52.12 -33.14 -59.47
N ILE A 576 51.69 -33.40 -60.70
CA ILE A 576 52.20 -34.51 -61.53
C ILE A 576 53.67 -34.26 -61.89
N GLY A 577 54.04 -33.03 -62.22
CA GLY A 577 55.43 -32.64 -62.49
C GLY A 577 56.35 -32.88 -61.29
N ASN A 578 55.87 -32.63 -60.06
CA ASN A 578 56.59 -32.94 -58.84
C ASN A 578 56.72 -34.46 -58.63
N ALA A 579 55.65 -35.23 -58.88
CA ALA A 579 55.70 -36.69 -58.80
C ALA A 579 56.77 -37.29 -59.73
N ILE A 580 56.89 -36.80 -60.97
CA ILE A 580 57.93 -37.19 -61.95
C ILE A 580 59.33 -36.82 -61.45
N LYS A 581 59.47 -35.58 -60.97
CA LYS A 581 60.75 -35.03 -60.50
C LYS A 581 61.31 -35.80 -59.31
N PHE A 582 60.46 -36.20 -58.37
CA PHE A 582 60.90 -36.79 -57.10
C PHE A 582 60.82 -38.31 -57.04
N SER A 583 60.18 -38.96 -58.02
CA SER A 583 60.19 -40.43 -58.17
C SER A 583 61.51 -40.95 -58.78
N PRO A 584 61.94 -42.17 -58.45
CA PRO A 584 63.08 -42.84 -59.10
C PRO A 584 62.74 -43.25 -60.54
N GLU A 585 63.76 -43.62 -61.32
CA GLU A 585 63.55 -44.18 -62.66
C GLU A 585 62.67 -45.44 -62.61
N GLN A 586 61.92 -45.70 -63.67
CA GLN A 586 61.00 -46.85 -63.78
C GLN A 586 59.79 -46.85 -62.81
N ALA A 587 59.65 -45.83 -61.97
CA ALA A 587 58.52 -45.70 -61.07
C ALA A 587 57.19 -45.48 -61.80
N THR A 588 56.12 -45.93 -61.17
CA THR A 588 54.75 -45.64 -61.62
C THR A 588 54.15 -44.52 -60.79
N ILE A 589 53.66 -43.49 -61.45
CA ILE A 589 52.95 -42.35 -60.87
C ILE A 589 51.47 -42.58 -61.10
N ILE A 590 50.68 -42.43 -60.04
CA ILE A 590 49.26 -42.77 -60.08
C ILE A 590 48.44 -41.51 -59.83
N VAL A 591 47.60 -41.14 -60.81
CA VAL A 591 46.61 -40.06 -60.66
C VAL A 591 45.24 -40.71 -60.53
N LYS A 592 44.61 -40.55 -59.37
CA LYS A 592 43.27 -41.07 -59.06
C LYS A 592 42.30 -39.92 -58.87
N MET A 593 41.07 -40.12 -59.33
CA MET A 593 39.95 -39.26 -59.01
C MET A 593 38.83 -40.10 -58.39
N GLU A 594 38.29 -39.63 -57.27
CA GLU A 594 37.17 -40.24 -56.56
C GLU A 594 36.08 -39.18 -56.38
N GLU A 595 34.91 -39.44 -56.94
CA GLU A 595 33.72 -38.62 -56.71
C GLU A 595 33.12 -38.96 -55.33
N ARG A 596 32.85 -37.95 -54.52
CA ARG A 596 32.24 -38.03 -53.19
C ARG A 596 30.92 -37.25 -53.19
N PRO A 597 30.03 -37.47 -52.21
CA PRO A 597 28.70 -36.86 -52.22
C PRO A 597 28.65 -35.33 -52.36
N GLU A 598 29.66 -34.61 -51.85
CA GLU A 598 29.71 -33.14 -51.87
C GLU A 598 31.03 -32.60 -52.46
N SER A 599 31.91 -33.48 -52.94
CA SER A 599 33.25 -33.08 -53.40
C SER A 599 33.84 -34.09 -54.38
N VAL A 600 34.90 -33.69 -55.09
CA VAL A 600 35.76 -34.60 -55.84
C VAL A 600 37.14 -34.59 -55.20
N LEU A 601 37.67 -35.77 -54.91
CA LEU A 601 39.02 -35.94 -54.42
C LEU A 601 39.92 -36.41 -55.58
N ILE A 602 40.98 -35.64 -55.85
CA ILE A 602 42.03 -35.99 -56.77
C ILE A 602 43.29 -36.32 -55.96
N THR A 603 43.90 -37.46 -56.24
CA THR A 603 45.10 -37.94 -55.56
C THR A 603 46.22 -38.19 -56.57
N VAL A 604 47.38 -37.59 -56.36
CA VAL A 604 48.61 -37.85 -57.13
C VAL A 604 49.60 -38.58 -56.23
N VAL A 605 49.86 -39.85 -56.53
CA VAL A 605 50.76 -40.72 -55.77
C VAL A 605 52.07 -40.90 -56.51
N ASP A 606 53.15 -40.62 -55.81
CA ASP A 606 54.54 -40.81 -56.25
C ASP A 606 55.25 -41.83 -55.36
N HIS A 607 56.30 -42.46 -55.90
CA HIS A 607 57.15 -43.42 -55.17
C HIS A 607 58.54 -42.82 -54.90
N GLY A 608 58.58 -41.51 -54.67
CA GLY A 608 59.80 -40.74 -54.52
C GLY A 608 60.44 -40.77 -53.15
N ILE A 609 61.38 -39.84 -52.95
CA ILE A 609 62.17 -39.68 -51.71
C ILE A 609 61.34 -39.33 -50.46
N GLY A 610 60.04 -39.06 -50.62
CA GLY A 610 59.13 -38.65 -49.55
C GLY A 610 59.49 -37.32 -48.89
N ILE A 611 58.60 -36.82 -48.04
CA ILE A 611 58.69 -35.53 -47.35
C ILE A 611 58.77 -35.77 -45.84
N PRO A 612 59.86 -35.34 -45.15
CA PRO A 612 59.98 -35.46 -43.71
C PRO A 612 58.82 -34.77 -42.96
N PRO A 613 58.24 -35.39 -41.91
CA PRO A 613 57.11 -34.83 -41.16
C PRO A 613 57.33 -33.39 -40.67
N VAL A 614 58.58 -33.06 -40.31
CA VAL A 614 58.98 -31.73 -39.80
C VAL A 614 58.76 -30.60 -40.81
N ILE A 615 58.74 -30.90 -42.12
CA ILE A 615 58.59 -29.88 -43.17
C ILE A 615 57.27 -29.98 -43.94
N GLN A 616 56.46 -31.02 -43.73
CA GLN A 616 55.19 -31.23 -44.46
C GLN A 616 54.21 -30.06 -44.33
N HIS A 617 54.13 -29.43 -43.15
CA HIS A 617 53.26 -28.26 -42.93
C HIS A 617 53.80 -26.97 -43.58
N LYS A 618 55.08 -26.93 -43.96
CA LYS A 618 55.75 -25.74 -44.53
C LYS A 618 55.89 -25.78 -46.05
N ILE A 619 55.59 -26.91 -46.70
CA ILE A 619 55.78 -27.06 -48.16
C ILE A 619 54.82 -26.18 -48.97
N PHE A 620 53.73 -25.71 -48.36
CA PHE A 620 52.76 -24.82 -48.98
C PHE A 620 52.98 -23.33 -48.65
N ASP A 621 54.03 -22.99 -47.89
CA ASP A 621 54.34 -21.59 -47.56
C ASP A 621 55.07 -20.90 -48.72
N MET A 622 54.60 -19.71 -49.10
CA MET A 622 55.08 -18.96 -50.27
C MET A 622 56.58 -18.60 -50.24
N PHE A 623 57.21 -18.60 -49.06
CA PHE A 623 58.65 -18.32 -48.86
C PHE A 623 59.35 -19.35 -47.96
N GLY A 624 58.81 -20.57 -47.87
CA GLY A 624 59.33 -21.62 -46.99
C GLY A 624 60.72 -22.12 -47.40
N GLN A 625 61.57 -22.46 -46.40
CA GLN A 625 62.90 -23.05 -46.61
C GLN A 625 62.87 -24.54 -47.05
N ALA A 626 61.70 -25.10 -47.38
CA ALA A 626 61.51 -26.51 -47.73
C ALA A 626 61.88 -26.84 -49.20
N LYS A 627 63.00 -26.31 -49.70
CA LYS A 627 63.50 -26.56 -51.06
C LYS A 627 64.37 -27.82 -51.09
N ARG A 628 64.11 -28.74 -52.02
CA ARG A 628 64.91 -29.97 -52.22
C ARG A 628 65.17 -30.22 -53.70
N SER A 629 66.38 -30.67 -54.03
CA SER A 629 66.74 -31.10 -55.39
C SER A 629 65.97 -32.37 -55.76
N GLY A 630 65.62 -32.51 -57.05
CA GLY A 630 64.98 -33.73 -57.56
C GLY A 630 65.93 -34.91 -57.63
N THR A 631 65.41 -36.11 -57.94
CA THR A 631 66.19 -37.35 -57.95
C THR A 631 67.25 -37.40 -59.04
N ALA A 632 67.16 -36.53 -60.05
CA ALA A 632 68.14 -36.37 -61.13
C ALA A 632 68.87 -35.01 -61.07
N GLY A 633 68.86 -34.32 -59.93
CA GLY A 633 69.59 -33.06 -59.73
C GLY A 633 68.83 -31.78 -60.11
N GLU A 634 67.51 -31.87 -60.34
CA GLU A 634 66.71 -30.74 -60.83
C GLU A 634 66.52 -29.64 -59.76
N GLN A 635 66.83 -28.38 -60.11
CA GLN A 635 66.77 -27.23 -59.19
C GLN A 635 65.34 -26.89 -58.72
N PRO A 636 65.12 -26.54 -57.45
CA PRO A 636 63.81 -26.17 -56.92
C PRO A 636 63.52 -24.65 -56.99
N PHE A 637 62.47 -24.25 -57.72
CA PHE A 637 61.99 -22.86 -57.73
C PHE A 637 61.13 -22.51 -56.49
N GLY A 638 60.46 -23.48 -55.88
CA GLY A 638 59.86 -23.37 -54.53
C GLY A 638 58.51 -22.65 -54.42
N LEU A 639 57.93 -22.15 -55.51
CA LEU A 639 56.66 -21.40 -55.48
C LEU A 639 55.43 -22.23 -55.90
N GLY A 640 55.63 -23.37 -56.57
CA GLY A 640 54.55 -24.13 -57.20
C GLY A 640 53.47 -24.60 -56.23
N LEU A 641 53.86 -25.21 -55.10
CA LEU A 641 52.89 -25.74 -54.12
C LEU A 641 52.12 -24.63 -53.38
N ALA A 642 52.76 -23.51 -53.06
CA ALA A 642 52.08 -22.36 -52.45
C ALA A 642 51.03 -21.74 -53.39
N ILE A 643 51.36 -21.61 -54.68
CA ILE A 643 50.42 -21.17 -55.71
C ILE A 643 49.30 -22.20 -55.89
N SER A 644 49.62 -23.50 -55.87
CA SER A 644 48.61 -24.55 -55.92
C SER A 644 47.62 -24.42 -54.76
N LYS A 645 48.09 -24.20 -53.53
CA LYS A 645 47.23 -24.00 -52.36
C LYS A 645 46.33 -22.79 -52.50
N GLN A 646 46.87 -21.64 -52.92
CA GLN A 646 46.07 -20.43 -53.14
C GLN A 646 44.99 -20.64 -54.21
N ILE A 647 45.31 -21.34 -55.30
CA ILE A 647 44.33 -21.65 -56.36
C ILE A 647 43.23 -22.55 -55.79
N ILE A 648 43.57 -23.63 -55.08
CA ILE A 648 42.59 -24.58 -54.53
C ILE A 648 41.69 -23.91 -53.48
N GLU A 649 42.26 -23.11 -52.57
CA GLU A 649 41.49 -22.37 -51.55
C GLU A 649 40.55 -21.34 -52.20
N ASN A 650 40.99 -20.65 -53.27
CA ASN A 650 40.14 -19.73 -54.03
C ASN A 650 38.99 -20.44 -54.77
N HIS A 651 39.12 -21.74 -55.05
CA HIS A 651 38.03 -22.56 -55.58
C HIS A 651 37.09 -23.11 -54.48
N GLY A 652 37.40 -22.86 -53.20
CA GLY A 652 36.68 -23.40 -52.03
C GLY A 652 37.12 -24.80 -51.63
N GLY A 653 38.22 -25.31 -52.22
CA GLY A 653 38.74 -26.65 -51.97
C GLY A 653 39.82 -26.70 -50.89
N LYS A 654 40.38 -27.91 -50.69
CA LYS A 654 41.49 -28.19 -49.77
C LYS A 654 42.61 -28.94 -50.49
N ILE A 655 43.86 -28.64 -50.13
CA ILE A 655 45.03 -29.38 -50.60
C ILE A 655 45.88 -29.81 -49.40
N TRP A 656 46.34 -31.06 -49.39
CA TRP A 656 47.25 -31.57 -48.37
C TRP A 656 48.14 -32.68 -48.93
N VAL A 657 49.07 -33.18 -48.12
CA VAL A 657 49.97 -34.28 -48.49
C VAL A 657 50.03 -35.30 -47.35
N GLU A 658 50.13 -36.57 -47.71
CA GLU A 658 50.58 -37.62 -46.80
C GLU A 658 51.86 -38.21 -47.38
N SER A 659 52.92 -38.24 -46.60
CA SER A 659 54.21 -38.73 -47.07
C SER A 659 55.04 -39.26 -45.93
N LYS A 660 55.92 -40.20 -46.24
CA LYS A 660 56.93 -40.72 -45.32
C LYS A 660 58.27 -40.77 -46.05
N THR A 661 59.32 -40.37 -45.34
CA THR A 661 60.68 -40.30 -45.92
C THR A 661 61.05 -41.64 -46.56
N ASN A 662 61.49 -41.60 -47.82
CA ASN A 662 61.86 -42.74 -48.67
C ASN A 662 60.72 -43.72 -49.03
N GLU A 663 59.46 -43.37 -48.77
CA GLU A 663 58.29 -44.22 -49.07
C GLU A 663 57.31 -43.54 -50.05
N GLY A 664 57.71 -42.45 -50.70
CA GLY A 664 56.87 -41.68 -51.63
C GLY A 664 55.95 -40.65 -50.97
N SER A 665 55.11 -40.02 -51.78
CA SER A 665 54.14 -39.00 -51.34
C SER A 665 52.82 -39.14 -52.07
N SER A 666 51.73 -38.88 -51.35
CA SER A 666 50.37 -38.76 -51.88
C SER A 666 49.89 -37.33 -51.68
N PHE A 667 49.75 -36.58 -52.77
CA PHE A 667 49.14 -35.25 -52.75
C PHE A 667 47.66 -35.35 -53.02
N TYR A 668 46.87 -34.68 -52.20
CA TYR A 668 45.41 -34.70 -52.24
C TYR A 668 44.86 -33.31 -52.55
N VAL A 669 43.92 -33.23 -53.48
CA VAL A 669 43.16 -32.04 -53.83
C VAL A 669 41.68 -32.37 -53.74
N GLU A 670 40.96 -31.71 -52.84
CA GLU A 670 39.51 -31.85 -52.67
C GLU A 670 38.82 -30.58 -53.17
N LEU A 671 37.86 -30.72 -54.09
CA LEU A 671 37.08 -29.62 -54.66
C LEU A 671 35.58 -29.84 -54.40
N PRO A 672 34.82 -28.83 -53.95
CA PRO A 672 33.39 -28.98 -53.70
C PRO A 672 32.59 -29.10 -55.00
N LEU A 673 31.65 -30.05 -55.04
CA LEU A 673 30.63 -30.19 -56.07
C LEU A 673 29.45 -29.27 -55.68
N ASN A 674 29.59 -27.98 -55.96
CA ASN A 674 28.52 -27.01 -55.74
C ASN A 674 27.52 -26.99 -56.89
#